data_AF-A0A1X2I4C8-F1
#
_entry.id   AF-A0A1X2I4C8-F1
#
_cell.length_a   1.000
_cell.length_b   1.000
_cell.length_c   1.000
_cell.angle_alpha   90.00
_cell.angle_beta   90.00
_cell.angle_gamma   90.00
#
_symmetry.space_group_name_H-M   'P 1'
#
loop_
_entity.id
_entity.type
_entity.pdbx_description
1 polymer ?
#
loop_
_entity_poly.entity_id
_entity_poly.type
_entity_poly.pdbx_seq_one_letter_code
_entity_poly.pdbx_strand_id
1 'polypeptide(L)'
;MSTEVDALQARLQAYEHRETQWKQQLEKAQHEHTQLQSYQQKLTQAGTHLKALATDNARLQQELNQQTSASGQVEEQLKKDRDDLAAQLEQQKKSSISTIEHLLQQLTLETDNEHDDDHSSSASSSAETPTSPKQQLPDMSDLEQVRHYIETTVSQMNLKVKGKDTTIAALKSDVEQLQSKLQDMEQLPEKTQSPIHPPSPHTDSSPTTAGDGLSVDFLEQNIKGIINDADNFSVDSSSLPPQLMATLEHLREHLQTLAETRKTTLHQTADEIKELKRQITQLQMSVNEWSEEKEQWLAEKEELENQLANDQAIKDKAEGFDVMTTEYEQHKIEFTRLQTEHQSLLAEFTRCKNLLESSSLETKEYTETLSQMQAEQQPLLDKVADLETKLMESESARQQSDGQVERLQQEHQALLDKIAHIKETLAPRLEADKQLRVKVTELTSELEQTKQSLDEMRSTMVARDDEAGQQLENKDRHLHQLQNRLEKLQQEREELEMAAMELDTRCSHLEQNNATLTNDLEICKKQMAEEQQSSASERANMENLQSVLEEFQTIKDAEIRAAVEHIERQLEVAKKSWTEYQERARLAESSLEQYQHDVAKTPQYEREIKEKNLLIGKLRHEAIILNEHLVEAMRRLKEESNESNVDRQLITNLVVGFLMAPRGDRKRFDILTIIANVLQMTDEQKEQVGLIRMKNNGNGQRSNNSSPSGTGWQSPRQQQEMEPKESFTDAWISFLLKESSKRKPSASSPTSSPHSDQVDI
;
A
#
# COMPACT_ATOMS: atom_id res chain seq x y z
N MET A 1 56.11 -22.42 -45.61
CA MET A 1 54.98 -23.26 -46.08
C MET A 1 54.10 -23.69 -44.91
N SER A 2 54.02 -24.97 -44.49
CA SER A 2 53.00 -25.40 -43.48
C SER A 2 52.99 -24.55 -42.21
N THR A 3 54.11 -24.52 -41.49
CA THR A 3 54.30 -23.73 -40.24
C THR A 3 54.06 -22.23 -40.38
N GLU A 4 54.04 -21.73 -41.61
CA GLU A 4 53.89 -20.32 -41.98
C GLU A 4 52.42 -20.01 -42.28
N VAL A 5 51.69 -20.96 -42.89
CA VAL A 5 50.22 -20.96 -42.98
C VAL A 5 49.61 -21.10 -41.59
N ASP A 6 50.11 -22.02 -40.77
CA ASP A 6 49.66 -22.22 -39.38
C ASP A 6 49.82 -20.92 -38.56
N ALA A 7 50.96 -20.24 -38.70
CA ALA A 7 51.24 -18.96 -38.04
C ALA A 7 50.35 -17.81 -38.55
N LEU A 8 50.04 -17.76 -39.85
CA LEU A 8 49.10 -16.79 -40.42
C LEU A 8 47.66 -17.06 -39.97
N GLN A 9 47.24 -18.32 -39.88
CA GLN A 9 45.91 -18.72 -39.45
C GLN A 9 45.67 -18.43 -37.96
N ALA A 10 46.65 -18.73 -37.10
CA ALA A 10 46.60 -18.32 -35.68
C ALA A 10 46.56 -16.79 -35.52
N ARG A 11 47.26 -16.05 -36.38
CA ARG A 11 47.23 -14.57 -36.39
C ARG A 11 45.90 -14.02 -36.88
N LEU A 12 45.26 -14.65 -37.87
CA LEU A 12 43.91 -14.32 -38.33
C LEU A 12 42.88 -14.51 -37.21
N GLN A 13 42.89 -15.66 -36.54
CA GLN A 13 42.02 -15.93 -35.38
C GLN A 13 42.23 -14.92 -34.23
N ALA A 14 43.45 -14.45 -34.01
CA ALA A 14 43.73 -13.40 -33.04
C ALA A 14 43.21 -12.00 -33.47
N TYR A 15 43.09 -11.73 -34.77
CA TYR A 15 42.41 -10.53 -35.28
C TYR A 15 40.89 -10.66 -35.19
N GLU A 16 40.32 -11.80 -35.60
CA GLU A 16 38.87 -12.09 -35.49
C GLU A 16 38.39 -11.99 -34.04
N HIS A 17 39.13 -12.59 -33.09
CA HIS A 17 38.79 -12.50 -31.67
C HIS A 17 38.84 -11.04 -31.16
N ARG A 18 39.86 -10.26 -31.54
CA ARG A 18 39.90 -8.82 -31.22
C ARG A 18 38.75 -8.06 -31.84
N GLU A 19 38.37 -8.36 -33.08
CA GLU A 19 37.23 -7.71 -33.74
C GLU A 19 35.92 -7.99 -32.99
N THR A 20 35.71 -9.23 -32.50
CA THR A 20 34.55 -9.55 -31.64
C THR A 20 34.58 -8.79 -30.30
N GLN A 21 35.75 -8.65 -29.67
CA GLN A 21 35.90 -7.85 -28.44
C GLN A 21 35.60 -6.36 -28.69
N TRP A 22 36.11 -5.78 -29.79
CA TRP A 22 35.83 -4.39 -30.16
C TRP A 22 34.35 -4.16 -30.46
N LYS A 23 33.69 -5.09 -31.14
CA LYS A 23 32.23 -5.04 -31.38
C LYS A 23 31.43 -5.08 -30.08
N GLN A 24 31.78 -5.98 -29.16
CA GLN A 24 31.12 -6.08 -27.85
C GLN A 24 31.36 -4.83 -26.97
N GLN A 25 32.54 -4.22 -27.04
CA GLN A 25 32.82 -2.94 -26.35
C GLN A 25 32.04 -1.77 -26.96
N LEU A 26 31.90 -1.73 -28.30
CA LEU A 26 31.11 -0.71 -28.99
C LEU A 26 29.62 -0.83 -28.65
N GLU A 27 29.07 -2.05 -28.63
CA GLU A 27 27.68 -2.32 -28.24
C GLU A 27 27.41 -1.93 -26.78
N LYS A 28 28.34 -2.23 -25.87
CA LYS A 28 28.28 -1.79 -24.47
C LYS A 28 28.30 -0.26 -24.34
N ALA A 29 29.18 0.42 -25.08
CA ALA A 29 29.27 1.88 -25.07
C ALA A 29 28.02 2.54 -25.69
N GLN A 30 27.41 1.93 -26.72
CA GLN A 30 26.13 2.37 -27.27
C GLN A 30 25.00 2.24 -26.23
N HIS A 31 24.93 1.12 -25.52
CA HIS A 31 23.94 0.91 -24.46
C HIS A 31 24.12 1.92 -23.30
N GLU A 32 25.36 2.16 -22.86
CA GLU A 32 25.68 3.17 -21.85
C GLU A 32 25.29 4.59 -22.31
N HIS A 33 25.55 4.94 -23.58
CA HIS A 33 25.11 6.20 -24.15
C HIS A 33 23.57 6.35 -24.17
N THR A 34 22.83 5.30 -24.56
CA THR A 34 21.35 5.30 -24.51
C THR A 34 20.83 5.43 -23.07
N GLN A 35 21.47 4.79 -22.09
CA GLN A 35 21.12 4.98 -20.68
C GLN A 35 21.35 6.43 -20.23
N LEU A 36 22.52 7.02 -20.54
CA LEU A 36 22.84 8.42 -20.22
C LEU A 36 21.84 9.39 -20.86
N GLN A 37 21.46 9.18 -22.12
CA GLN A 37 20.43 9.98 -22.79
C GLN A 37 19.07 9.88 -22.07
N SER A 38 18.69 8.70 -21.59
CA SER A 38 17.46 8.52 -20.80
C SER A 38 17.52 9.21 -19.42
N TYR A 39 18.70 9.26 -18.79
CA TYR A 39 18.90 10.00 -17.54
C TYR A 39 18.86 11.51 -17.79
N GLN A 40 19.48 12.00 -18.87
CA GLN A 40 19.41 13.41 -19.27
C GLN A 40 17.95 13.85 -19.50
N GLN A 41 17.16 13.06 -20.22
CA GLN A 41 15.74 13.35 -20.45
C GLN A 41 14.94 13.44 -19.14
N LYS A 42 15.17 12.49 -18.21
CA LYS A 42 14.55 12.52 -16.86
C LYS A 42 15.00 13.74 -16.04
N LEU A 43 16.26 14.13 -16.14
CA LEU A 43 16.80 15.32 -15.48
C LEU A 43 16.16 16.61 -16.02
N THR A 44 15.96 16.71 -17.35
CA THR A 44 15.23 17.81 -17.98
C THR A 44 13.77 17.87 -17.51
N GLN A 45 13.08 16.73 -17.46
CA GLN A 45 11.70 16.64 -16.95
C GLN A 45 11.60 17.07 -15.47
N ALA A 46 12.52 16.60 -14.62
CA ALA A 46 12.61 17.03 -13.22
C ALA A 46 12.89 18.54 -13.11
N GLY A 47 13.75 19.09 -13.98
CA GLY A 47 14.00 20.53 -14.08
C GLY A 47 12.76 21.34 -14.46
N THR A 48 11.96 20.87 -15.42
CA THR A 48 10.69 21.53 -15.78
C THR A 48 9.66 21.46 -14.65
N HIS A 49 9.59 20.33 -13.92
CA HIS A 49 8.68 20.18 -12.79
C HIS A 49 9.09 21.08 -11.61
N LEU A 50 10.39 21.18 -11.30
CA LEU A 50 10.91 22.11 -10.30
C LEU A 50 10.65 23.58 -10.68
N LYS A 51 10.74 23.93 -11.97
CA LYS A 51 10.39 25.28 -12.44
C LYS A 51 8.89 25.59 -12.27
N ALA A 52 8.01 24.62 -12.54
CA ALA A 52 6.57 24.76 -12.30
C ALA A 52 6.24 24.92 -10.80
N LEU A 53 6.84 24.09 -9.93
CA LEU A 53 6.70 24.23 -8.48
C LEU A 53 7.26 25.56 -7.96
N ALA A 54 8.32 26.10 -8.56
CA ALA A 54 8.84 27.42 -8.21
C ALA A 54 7.85 28.55 -8.59
N THR A 55 7.22 28.47 -9.77
CA THR A 55 6.18 29.44 -10.17
C THR A 55 4.92 29.35 -9.30
N ASP A 56 4.49 28.14 -8.93
CA ASP A 56 3.34 27.97 -8.03
C ASP A 56 3.64 28.47 -6.61
N ASN A 57 4.84 28.21 -6.07
CA ASN A 57 5.26 28.77 -4.79
C ASN A 57 5.32 30.30 -4.81
N ALA A 58 5.81 30.92 -5.89
CA ALA A 58 5.78 32.37 -6.05
C ALA A 58 4.34 32.92 -6.10
N ARG A 59 3.42 32.22 -6.79
CA ARG A 59 2.00 32.57 -6.83
C ARG A 59 1.33 32.45 -5.47
N LEU A 60 1.63 31.39 -4.71
CA LEU A 60 1.11 31.18 -3.36
C LEU A 60 1.66 32.21 -2.37
N GLN A 61 2.92 32.63 -2.50
CA GLN A 61 3.47 33.76 -1.73
C GLN A 61 2.76 35.08 -2.07
N GLN A 62 2.46 35.33 -3.35
CA GLN A 62 1.68 36.51 -3.76
C GLN A 62 0.24 36.48 -3.23
N GLU A 63 -0.40 35.30 -3.20
CA GLU A 63 -1.75 35.09 -2.67
C GLU A 63 -1.78 35.24 -1.13
N LEU A 64 -0.78 34.69 -0.43
CA LEU A 64 -0.58 34.86 1.02
C LEU A 64 -0.33 36.32 1.41
N ASN A 65 0.47 37.06 0.64
CA ASN A 65 0.71 38.50 0.87
C ASN A 65 -0.58 39.33 0.66
N GLN A 66 -1.41 38.97 -0.33
CA GLN A 66 -2.72 39.59 -0.52
C GLN A 66 -3.67 39.29 0.64
N GLN A 67 -3.77 38.03 1.08
CA GLN A 67 -4.61 37.67 2.25
C GLN A 67 -4.13 38.35 3.53
N THR A 68 -2.81 38.44 3.75
CA THR A 68 -2.22 39.15 4.90
C THR A 68 -2.55 40.65 4.86
N SER A 69 -2.48 41.27 3.68
CA SER A 69 -2.86 42.68 3.49
C SER A 69 -4.35 42.93 3.75
N ALA A 70 -5.22 42.04 3.26
CA ALA A 70 -6.65 42.12 3.48
C ALA A 70 -7.02 41.88 4.96
N SER A 71 -6.34 40.95 5.64
CA SER A 71 -6.53 40.71 7.07
C SER A 71 -6.13 41.95 7.89
N GLY A 72 -5.02 42.61 7.55
CA GLY A 72 -4.61 43.86 8.19
C GLY A 72 -5.63 45.00 8.01
N GLN A 73 -6.22 45.12 6.82
CA GLN A 73 -7.32 46.09 6.57
C GLN A 73 -8.57 45.78 7.40
N VAL A 74 -8.92 44.49 7.57
CA VAL A 74 -10.04 44.06 8.42
C VAL A 74 -9.75 44.32 9.90
N GLU A 75 -8.53 44.07 10.38
CA GLU A 75 -8.13 44.40 11.76
C GLU A 75 -8.14 45.91 12.02
N GLU A 76 -7.68 46.74 11.07
CA GLU A 76 -7.72 48.19 11.19
C GLU A 76 -9.16 48.72 11.20
N GLN A 77 -10.04 48.17 10.35
CA GLN A 77 -11.47 48.52 10.36
C GLN A 77 -12.16 48.07 11.65
N LEU A 78 -11.93 46.84 12.13
CA LEU A 78 -12.49 46.35 13.40
C LEU A 78 -11.98 47.16 14.61
N LYS A 79 -10.74 47.62 14.57
CA LYS A 79 -10.20 48.55 15.59
C LYS A 79 -10.92 49.89 15.53
N LYS A 80 -11.11 50.46 14.34
CA LYS A 80 -11.86 51.71 14.16
C LYS A 80 -13.31 51.57 14.66
N ASP A 81 -14.02 50.52 14.25
CA ASP A 81 -15.41 50.26 14.68
C ASP A 81 -15.51 50.09 16.21
N ARG A 82 -14.49 49.49 16.83
CA ARG A 82 -14.36 49.39 18.30
C ARG A 82 -14.11 50.74 18.97
N ASP A 83 -13.24 51.58 18.41
CA ASP A 83 -12.93 52.91 18.95
C ASP A 83 -14.14 53.87 18.77
N ASP A 84 -14.85 53.80 17.64
CA ASP A 84 -16.10 54.52 17.38
C ASP A 84 -17.23 54.04 18.33
N LEU A 85 -17.36 52.73 18.58
CA LEU A 85 -18.32 52.18 19.55
C LEU A 85 -17.97 52.59 20.99
N ALA A 86 -16.68 52.66 21.35
CA ALA A 86 -16.25 53.15 22.65
C ALA A 86 -16.58 54.64 22.82
N ALA A 87 -16.41 55.46 21.78
CA ALA A 87 -16.80 56.86 21.77
C ALA A 87 -18.33 57.03 21.92
N GLN A 88 -19.14 56.22 21.21
CA GLN A 88 -20.60 56.21 21.38
C GLN A 88 -21.03 55.81 22.79
N LEU A 89 -20.37 54.82 23.39
CA LEU A 89 -20.66 54.36 24.75
C LEU A 89 -20.26 55.40 25.80
N GLU A 90 -19.16 56.14 25.60
CA GLU A 90 -18.78 57.26 26.47
C GLU A 90 -19.72 58.47 26.30
N GLN A 91 -20.20 58.73 25.07
CA GLN A 91 -21.24 59.72 24.81
C GLN A 91 -22.56 59.32 25.48
N GLN A 92 -22.97 58.05 25.43
CA GLN A 92 -24.14 57.53 26.14
C GLN A 92 -23.99 57.62 27.66
N LYS A 93 -22.80 57.31 28.22
CA LYS A 93 -22.54 57.56 29.65
C LYS A 93 -22.72 59.05 29.97
N LYS A 94 -22.14 59.94 29.16
CA LYS A 94 -22.22 61.39 29.40
C LYS A 94 -23.65 61.93 29.31
N SER A 95 -24.46 61.46 28.35
CA SER A 95 -25.88 61.81 28.31
C SER A 95 -26.66 61.19 29.47
N SER A 96 -26.36 59.95 29.86
CA SER A 96 -26.99 59.28 31.00
C SER A 96 -26.68 60.00 32.32
N ILE A 97 -25.42 60.39 32.54
CA ILE A 97 -24.97 61.22 33.66
C ILE A 97 -25.72 62.55 33.64
N SER A 98 -25.80 63.23 32.50
CA SER A 98 -26.56 64.49 32.38
C SER A 98 -28.06 64.33 32.67
N THR A 99 -28.69 63.21 32.28
CA THR A 99 -30.07 62.91 32.68
C THR A 99 -30.20 62.52 34.16
N ILE A 100 -29.18 61.91 34.76
CA ILE A 100 -29.16 61.63 36.21
C ILE A 100 -28.96 62.93 37.00
N GLU A 101 -28.09 63.84 36.53
CA GLU A 101 -27.94 65.19 37.07
C GLU A 101 -29.25 65.97 36.97
N HIS A 102 -29.93 65.93 35.81
CA HIS A 102 -31.25 66.54 35.65
C HIS A 102 -32.30 65.91 36.57
N LEU A 103 -32.35 64.58 36.72
CA LEU A 103 -33.28 63.90 37.62
C LEU A 103 -32.96 64.17 39.10
N LEU A 104 -31.69 64.32 39.47
CA LEU A 104 -31.28 64.75 40.81
C LEU A 104 -31.62 66.21 41.06
N GLN A 105 -31.52 67.08 40.04
CA GLN A 105 -31.94 68.47 40.10
C GLN A 105 -33.47 68.60 40.15
N GLN A 106 -34.20 67.69 39.51
CA GLN A 106 -35.66 67.60 39.59
C GLN A 106 -36.11 67.06 40.96
N LEU A 107 -35.43 66.06 41.50
CA LEU A 107 -35.68 65.53 42.86
C LEU A 107 -35.28 66.51 43.99
N THR A 108 -34.35 67.45 43.76
CA THR A 108 -34.11 68.55 44.72
C THR A 108 -35.03 69.75 44.51
N LEU A 109 -35.77 69.82 43.40
CA LEU A 109 -36.86 70.77 43.20
C LEU A 109 -38.20 70.24 43.72
N GLU A 110 -38.45 68.93 43.68
CA GLU A 110 -39.64 68.29 44.29
C GLU A 110 -39.62 68.28 45.84
N THR A 111 -38.57 68.83 46.47
CA THR A 111 -38.49 69.03 47.92
C THR A 111 -38.85 70.44 48.42
N ASP A 112 -39.12 71.40 47.52
CA ASP A 112 -39.65 72.72 47.87
C ASP A 112 -40.91 73.06 47.03
N ASN A 113 -41.73 73.98 47.52
CA ASN A 113 -43.17 74.01 47.22
C ASN A 113 -43.62 75.24 46.39
N GLU A 114 -44.76 75.07 45.69
CA GLU A 114 -45.68 76.11 45.16
C GLU A 114 -45.36 76.99 43.91
N HIS A 115 -46.44 77.17 43.11
CA HIS A 115 -46.82 78.28 42.21
C HIS A 115 -46.37 78.38 40.72
N ASP A 116 -47.43 78.37 39.87
CA ASP A 116 -47.78 79.27 38.76
C ASP A 116 -47.22 79.20 37.31
N ASP A 117 -48.20 79.28 36.39
CA ASP A 117 -48.29 79.97 35.09
C ASP A 117 -47.43 79.64 33.84
N ASP A 118 -47.93 78.65 33.08
CA ASP A 118 -48.54 78.78 31.73
C ASP A 118 -47.71 79.13 30.43
N HIS A 119 -48.30 78.74 29.29
CA HIS A 119 -48.13 79.24 27.90
C HIS A 119 -46.88 78.91 27.04
N SER A 120 -46.95 77.75 26.37
CA SER A 120 -47.00 77.61 24.88
C SER A 120 -45.74 77.70 23.96
N SER A 121 -45.84 76.98 22.83
CA SER A 121 -45.14 77.20 21.53
C SER A 121 -43.62 76.87 21.45
N SER A 122 -42.96 76.66 20.30
CA SER A 122 -43.35 76.05 18.99
C SER A 122 -42.10 75.86 18.09
N ALA A 123 -42.24 75.11 16.98
CA ALA A 123 -41.35 75.11 15.78
C ALA A 123 -39.93 74.49 15.96
N SER A 124 -39.49 73.52 15.13
CA SER A 124 -38.84 73.63 13.80
C SER A 124 -37.35 74.10 13.86
N SER A 125 -36.42 73.74 12.98
CA SER A 125 -36.49 73.26 11.58
C SER A 125 -35.13 72.78 11.05
N SER A 126 -35.11 71.97 9.98
CA SER A 126 -34.08 71.97 8.88
C SER A 126 -32.60 71.66 9.24
N ALA A 127 -31.66 71.33 8.34
CA ALA A 127 -31.57 70.72 6.99
C ALA A 127 -30.05 70.31 6.83
N GLU A 128 -29.45 69.84 5.72
CA GLU A 128 -29.81 69.75 4.30
C GLU A 128 -28.96 68.67 3.57
N THR A 129 -29.40 68.26 2.37
CA THR A 129 -28.72 67.36 1.39
C THR A 129 -27.72 68.14 0.49
N PRO A 130 -27.05 67.65 -0.59
CA PRO A 130 -27.18 66.43 -1.43
C PRO A 130 -25.81 65.66 -1.56
N THR A 131 -25.44 64.78 -2.53
CA THR A 131 -25.78 64.53 -3.96
C THR A 131 -25.68 63.04 -4.38
N SER A 132 -25.63 62.76 -5.70
CA SER A 132 -25.26 61.49 -6.34
C SER A 132 -24.21 61.75 -7.44
N PRO A 133 -23.59 60.71 -8.02
CA PRO A 133 -24.07 60.25 -9.35
C PRO A 133 -24.06 58.73 -9.55
N LYS A 134 -24.47 58.26 -10.75
CA LYS A 134 -24.55 56.84 -11.16
C LYS A 134 -23.48 56.47 -12.19
N GLN A 135 -23.00 55.23 -12.15
CA GLN A 135 -22.55 54.42 -13.30
C GLN A 135 -23.08 52.98 -13.06
N GLN A 136 -24.06 52.51 -13.83
CA GLN A 136 -23.95 51.73 -15.09
C GLN A 136 -23.60 50.24 -14.87
N LEU A 137 -24.58 49.37 -15.15
CA LEU A 137 -24.44 47.91 -15.31
C LEU A 137 -24.38 47.55 -16.81
N PRO A 138 -23.73 46.44 -17.20
CA PRO A 138 -24.03 45.69 -18.42
C PRO A 138 -25.32 44.86 -18.29
N ASP A 139 -25.92 44.51 -19.42
CA ASP A 139 -27.06 43.60 -19.55
C ASP A 139 -26.60 42.13 -19.59
N MET A 140 -27.27 41.25 -18.84
CA MET A 140 -27.27 39.79 -19.02
C MET A 140 -28.66 39.25 -18.62
N SER A 141 -29.47 38.91 -19.63
CA SER A 141 -30.93 38.76 -19.51
C SER A 141 -31.46 37.36 -19.18
N ASP A 142 -30.93 36.66 -18.16
CA ASP A 142 -31.62 35.47 -17.59
C ASP A 142 -31.33 35.22 -16.09
N LEU A 143 -32.39 35.26 -15.27
CA LEU A 143 -32.32 35.11 -13.81
C LEU A 143 -32.31 33.66 -13.34
N GLU A 144 -32.89 32.72 -14.08
CA GLU A 144 -32.90 31.31 -13.66
C GLU A 144 -31.53 30.67 -13.88
N GLN A 145 -30.83 31.02 -14.97
CA GLN A 145 -29.47 30.56 -15.24
C GLN A 145 -28.48 31.02 -14.16
N VAL A 146 -28.53 32.29 -13.75
CA VAL A 146 -27.69 32.82 -12.67
C VAL A 146 -27.96 32.07 -11.35
N ARG A 147 -29.23 31.82 -11.01
CA ARG A 147 -29.58 31.07 -9.80
C ARG A 147 -29.09 29.62 -9.87
N HIS A 148 -29.26 28.93 -11.00
CA HIS A 148 -28.81 27.55 -11.18
C HIS A 148 -27.28 27.44 -11.15
N TYR A 149 -26.55 28.42 -11.69
CA TYR A 149 -25.10 28.52 -11.60
C TYR A 149 -24.63 28.71 -10.15
N ILE A 150 -25.31 29.55 -9.36
CA ILE A 150 -25.03 29.74 -7.93
C ILE A 150 -25.29 28.44 -7.14
N GLU A 151 -26.45 27.80 -7.32
CA GLU A 151 -26.77 26.54 -6.61
C GLU A 151 -25.81 25.38 -6.99
N THR A 152 -25.39 25.32 -8.26
CA THR A 152 -24.40 24.33 -8.74
C THR A 152 -23.01 24.60 -8.18
N THR A 153 -22.53 25.85 -8.21
CA THR A 153 -21.20 26.19 -7.68
C THR A 153 -21.12 26.05 -6.16
N VAL A 154 -22.16 26.44 -5.41
CA VAL A 154 -22.26 26.20 -3.96
C VAL A 154 -22.27 24.70 -3.62
N SER A 155 -22.94 23.87 -4.44
CA SER A 155 -22.94 22.42 -4.25
C SER A 155 -21.55 21.80 -4.50
N GLN A 156 -20.86 22.22 -5.57
CA GLN A 156 -19.49 21.78 -5.85
C GLN A 156 -18.48 22.25 -4.79
N MET A 157 -18.66 23.46 -4.24
CA MET A 157 -17.82 23.96 -3.15
C MET A 157 -18.04 23.15 -1.86
N ASN A 158 -19.28 22.84 -1.47
CA ASN A 158 -19.56 21.99 -0.30
C ASN A 158 -18.97 20.58 -0.42
N LEU A 159 -18.97 19.99 -1.62
CA LEU A 159 -18.31 18.71 -1.89
C LEU A 159 -16.78 18.80 -1.76
N LYS A 160 -16.16 19.86 -2.30
CA LYS A 160 -14.72 20.11 -2.18
C LYS A 160 -14.29 20.43 -0.74
N VAL A 161 -15.11 21.12 0.04
CA VAL A 161 -14.89 21.37 1.47
C VAL A 161 -14.89 20.06 2.24
N LYS A 162 -15.96 19.25 2.14
CA LYS A 162 -16.02 17.93 2.82
C LYS A 162 -14.86 17.01 2.45
N GLY A 163 -14.43 16.99 1.19
CA GLY A 163 -13.25 16.24 0.77
C GLY A 163 -11.97 16.70 1.46
N LYS A 164 -11.76 18.02 1.56
CA LYS A 164 -10.63 18.61 2.30
C LYS A 164 -10.72 18.36 3.81
N ASP A 165 -11.90 18.43 4.41
CA ASP A 165 -12.09 18.12 5.83
C ASP A 165 -11.68 16.66 6.13
N THR A 166 -12.02 15.72 5.25
CA THR A 166 -11.61 14.31 5.41
C THR A 166 -10.10 14.09 5.22
N THR A 167 -9.42 14.80 4.30
CA THR A 167 -7.96 14.68 4.17
C THR A 167 -7.21 15.39 5.29
N ILE A 168 -7.73 16.51 5.80
CA ILE A 168 -7.21 17.19 6.99
C ILE A 168 -7.33 16.30 8.23
N ALA A 169 -8.45 15.59 8.40
CA ALA A 169 -8.62 14.63 9.50
C ALA A 169 -7.63 13.46 9.42
N ALA A 170 -7.40 12.90 8.22
CA ALA A 170 -6.42 11.83 8.01
C ALA A 170 -4.98 12.29 8.33
N LEU A 171 -4.55 13.40 7.73
CA LEU A 171 -3.21 13.98 7.95
C LEU A 171 -2.97 14.32 9.43
N LYS A 172 -4.00 14.69 10.18
CA LYS A 172 -3.89 14.95 11.62
C LYS A 172 -3.65 13.67 12.42
N SER A 173 -4.31 12.58 12.06
CA SER A 173 -4.06 11.25 12.65
C SER A 173 -2.63 10.77 12.37
N ASP A 174 -2.13 10.96 11.14
CA ASP A 174 -0.78 10.55 10.76
C ASP A 174 0.29 11.35 11.51
N VAL A 175 0.07 12.65 11.72
CA VAL A 175 0.95 13.50 12.56
C VAL A 175 0.94 13.06 14.02
N GLU A 176 -0.23 12.76 14.60
CA GLU A 176 -0.35 12.26 15.97
C GLU A 176 0.36 10.90 16.15
N GLN A 177 0.27 9.99 15.16
CA GLN A 177 1.00 8.72 15.17
C GLN A 177 2.53 8.90 15.07
N LEU A 178 3.00 9.79 14.20
CA LEU A 178 4.43 10.08 14.05
C LEU A 178 5.01 10.77 15.29
N GLN A 179 4.25 11.66 15.92
CA GLN A 179 4.64 12.30 17.19
C GLN A 179 4.70 11.28 18.34
N SER A 180 3.73 10.37 18.47
CA SER A 180 3.81 9.26 19.44
C SER A 180 5.07 8.44 19.20
N LYS A 181 5.32 8.01 17.96
CA LYS A 181 6.45 7.13 17.63
C LYS A 181 7.82 7.78 17.89
N LEU A 182 7.94 9.09 17.67
CA LEU A 182 9.14 9.85 18.05
C LEU A 182 9.31 9.87 19.57
N GLN A 183 8.24 10.20 20.29
CA GLN A 183 8.21 10.29 21.75
C GLN A 183 8.44 8.93 22.45
N ASP A 184 8.00 7.82 21.85
CA ASP A 184 8.26 6.45 22.29
C ASP A 184 9.76 6.09 22.12
N MET A 185 10.39 6.51 21.02
CA MET A 185 11.84 6.32 20.80
C MET A 185 12.69 7.21 21.72
N GLU A 186 12.23 8.42 22.04
CA GLU A 186 12.96 9.35 22.91
C GLU A 186 12.83 9.01 24.41
N GLN A 187 11.78 8.28 24.81
CA GLN A 187 11.60 7.73 26.18
C GLN A 187 12.32 6.39 26.44
N LEU A 188 12.82 5.72 25.41
CA LEU A 188 13.52 4.43 25.53
C LEU A 188 14.79 4.43 26.43
N PRO A 189 15.51 5.56 26.70
CA PRO A 189 16.64 5.56 27.63
C PRO A 189 16.28 5.30 29.11
N GLU A 190 15.08 5.71 29.57
CA GLU A 190 14.73 5.66 31.00
C GLU A 190 13.95 4.39 31.40
N LYS A 191 13.31 3.70 30.45
CA LYS A 191 12.30 2.66 30.76
C LYS A 191 12.85 1.23 30.83
N THR A 192 14.03 1.05 31.42
CA THR A 192 14.64 -0.27 31.69
C THR A 192 14.96 -0.49 33.18
N GLN A 193 13.94 -0.42 34.02
CA GLN A 193 13.99 -0.88 35.42
C GLN A 193 12.81 -1.82 35.75
N SER A 194 13.08 -3.14 35.73
CA SER A 194 12.35 -4.17 36.51
C SER A 194 10.87 -4.43 36.12
N PRO A 195 10.22 -5.53 36.62
CA PRO A 195 10.69 -6.53 37.59
C PRO A 195 10.75 -8.00 37.11
N ILE A 196 11.25 -8.83 38.00
CA ILE A 196 11.56 -10.27 37.85
C ILE A 196 10.29 -11.14 37.92
N HIS A 197 10.18 -12.16 37.05
CA HIS A 197 9.44 -13.39 37.37
C HIS A 197 9.84 -14.59 36.47
N PRO A 198 10.46 -15.66 37.01
CA PRO A 198 10.56 -16.96 36.36
C PRO A 198 9.48 -17.95 36.87
N PRO A 199 9.06 -18.95 36.07
CA PRO A 199 8.18 -20.02 36.51
C PRO A 199 8.94 -21.21 37.13
N SER A 200 8.29 -21.94 38.03
CA SER A 200 8.81 -23.18 38.64
C SER A 200 8.31 -24.44 37.94
N PRO A 201 9.08 -25.53 37.98
CA PRO A 201 8.53 -26.88 38.03
C PRO A 201 9.02 -27.72 39.22
N HIS A 202 8.33 -28.84 39.45
CA HIS A 202 8.54 -29.90 40.46
C HIS A 202 9.96 -30.55 40.36
N THR A 203 10.54 -31.28 41.32
CA THR A 203 9.99 -32.34 42.21
C THR A 203 10.88 -32.65 43.45
N ASP A 204 10.24 -33.12 44.54
CA ASP A 204 10.64 -34.17 45.50
C ASP A 204 11.95 -34.19 46.35
N SER A 205 11.80 -34.89 47.49
CA SER A 205 12.80 -35.55 48.36
C SER A 205 13.56 -34.74 49.43
N SER A 206 13.18 -34.99 50.68
CA SER A 206 13.98 -34.87 51.92
C SER A 206 15.10 -35.96 51.94
N PRO A 207 16.09 -36.02 52.88
CA PRO A 207 15.93 -35.77 54.34
C PRO A 207 17.14 -35.28 55.19
N THR A 208 16.87 -35.17 56.50
CA THR A 208 17.74 -35.48 57.67
C THR A 208 18.65 -34.43 58.37
N THR A 209 18.37 -34.26 59.68
CA THR A 209 19.28 -34.04 60.84
C THR A 209 20.17 -32.80 60.98
N ALA A 210 20.04 -32.17 62.18
CA ALA A 210 21.02 -31.33 62.90
C ALA A 210 21.44 -30.02 62.21
N GLY A 211 21.91 -28.99 62.92
CA GLY A 211 22.09 -28.79 64.37
C GLY A 211 23.03 -27.59 64.59
N ASP A 212 22.87 -26.87 65.70
CA ASP A 212 23.71 -25.74 66.15
C ASP A 212 23.99 -24.57 65.17
N GLY A 213 23.25 -23.48 65.38
CA GLY A 213 23.83 -22.43 66.23
C GLY A 213 24.84 -21.45 65.61
N LEU A 214 24.58 -20.88 64.44
CA LEU A 214 25.15 -19.58 64.03
C LEU A 214 24.01 -18.57 63.80
N SER A 215 24.12 -17.38 64.40
CA SER A 215 23.02 -16.39 64.35
C SER A 215 22.88 -15.79 62.96
N VAL A 216 21.66 -15.85 62.43
CA VAL A 216 21.27 -15.20 61.17
C VAL A 216 21.51 -13.69 61.25
N ASP A 217 21.24 -13.07 62.40
CA ASP A 217 21.44 -11.64 62.64
C ASP A 217 22.90 -11.21 62.41
N PHE A 218 23.87 -12.07 62.77
CA PHE A 218 25.30 -11.79 62.59
C PHE A 218 25.75 -11.90 61.12
N LEU A 219 25.13 -12.80 60.36
CA LEU A 219 25.29 -12.85 58.90
C LEU A 219 24.64 -11.64 58.23
N GLU A 220 23.41 -11.29 58.63
CA GLU A 220 22.67 -10.15 58.07
C GLU A 220 23.36 -8.81 58.38
N GLN A 221 23.96 -8.66 59.57
CA GLN A 221 24.72 -7.47 59.96
C GLN A 221 26.04 -7.34 59.19
N ASN A 222 26.76 -8.45 58.94
CA ASN A 222 27.94 -8.44 58.07
C ASN A 222 27.58 -8.13 56.60
N ILE A 223 26.50 -8.72 56.07
CA ILE A 223 26.03 -8.46 54.71
C ILE A 223 25.60 -6.98 54.56
N LYS A 224 24.96 -6.39 55.57
CA LYS A 224 24.65 -4.95 55.59
C LYS A 224 25.88 -4.05 55.70
N GLY A 225 26.98 -4.53 56.30
CA GLY A 225 28.29 -3.86 56.24
C GLY A 225 28.84 -3.86 54.81
N ILE A 226 28.92 -5.04 54.20
CA ILE A 226 29.45 -5.25 52.83
C ILE A 226 28.68 -4.43 51.76
N ILE A 227 27.37 -4.23 51.95
CA ILE A 227 26.55 -3.43 51.03
C ILE A 227 26.82 -1.92 51.12
N ASN A 228 27.32 -1.41 52.26
CA ASN A 228 27.48 0.03 52.49
C ASN A 228 28.84 0.57 52.02
N ASP A 229 29.92 -0.21 52.07
CA ASP A 229 31.27 0.19 51.63
C ASP A 229 31.51 -0.13 50.13
N ALA A 230 30.60 0.32 49.27
CA ALA A 230 30.56 -0.02 47.84
C ALA A 230 31.78 0.43 47.01
N ASP A 231 32.55 1.40 47.49
CA ASP A 231 33.66 2.02 46.75
C ASP A 231 35.04 1.39 47.01
N ASN A 232 35.18 0.39 47.90
CA ASN A 232 36.50 -0.18 48.22
C ASN A 232 36.46 -1.71 48.49
N PHE A 233 36.51 -2.49 47.40
CA PHE A 233 36.46 -3.97 47.38
C PHE A 233 37.70 -4.64 48.01
N SER A 234 37.88 -4.53 49.34
CA SER A 234 38.93 -5.22 50.10
C SER A 234 38.31 -6.16 51.14
N VAL A 235 38.21 -7.45 50.80
CA VAL A 235 37.59 -8.47 51.67
C VAL A 235 38.62 -9.08 52.63
N ASP A 236 38.41 -8.89 53.93
CA ASP A 236 39.20 -9.59 54.96
C ASP A 236 38.80 -11.07 55.00
N SER A 237 39.73 -11.94 54.60
CA SER A 237 39.44 -13.22 53.94
C SER A 237 39.22 -14.42 54.89
N SER A 238 38.63 -14.21 56.07
CA SER A 238 38.71 -15.16 57.19
C SER A 238 37.42 -15.68 57.83
N SER A 239 36.22 -15.22 57.42
CA SER A 239 34.96 -15.50 58.17
C SER A 239 33.74 -15.96 57.35
N LEU A 240 33.81 -16.08 56.02
CA LEU A 240 32.67 -16.40 55.16
C LEU A 240 32.72 -17.84 54.58
N PRO A 241 31.60 -18.60 54.57
CA PRO A 241 31.56 -19.94 53.97
C PRO A 241 31.86 -19.94 52.45
N PRO A 242 32.66 -20.89 51.93
CA PRO A 242 33.18 -20.85 50.56
C PRO A 242 32.12 -20.96 49.47
N GLN A 243 30.97 -21.61 49.74
CA GLN A 243 29.85 -21.64 48.79
C GLN A 243 29.19 -20.27 48.62
N LEU A 244 29.13 -19.45 49.68
CA LEU A 244 28.51 -18.12 49.64
C LEU A 244 29.42 -17.12 48.88
N MET A 245 30.74 -17.22 49.11
CA MET A 245 31.77 -16.60 48.24
C MET A 245 31.57 -16.97 46.77
N ALA A 246 31.47 -18.27 46.45
CA ALA A 246 31.31 -18.72 45.06
C ALA A 246 30.03 -18.18 44.38
N THR A 247 28.91 -18.11 45.11
CA THR A 247 27.68 -17.50 44.58
C THR A 247 27.78 -15.98 44.38
N LEU A 248 28.51 -15.27 45.26
CA LEU A 248 28.70 -13.82 45.14
C LEU A 248 29.68 -13.47 44.00
N GLU A 249 30.75 -14.25 43.83
CA GLU A 249 31.70 -14.08 42.72
C GLU A 249 31.03 -14.37 41.37
N HIS A 250 30.21 -15.42 41.27
CA HIS A 250 29.43 -15.70 40.04
C HIS A 250 28.38 -14.60 39.75
N LEU A 251 27.73 -14.04 40.79
CA LEU A 251 26.81 -12.90 40.60
C LEU A 251 27.56 -11.63 40.16
N ARG A 252 28.77 -11.39 40.70
CA ARG A 252 29.66 -10.30 40.30
C ARG A 252 30.10 -10.45 38.84
N GLU A 253 30.53 -11.65 38.43
CA GLU A 253 30.94 -11.96 37.06
C GLU A 253 29.77 -11.82 36.07
N HIS A 254 28.56 -12.27 36.45
CA HIS A 254 27.34 -12.09 35.65
C HIS A 254 26.90 -10.61 35.55
N LEU A 255 27.02 -9.83 36.62
CA LEU A 255 26.75 -8.39 36.60
C LEU A 255 27.80 -7.61 35.80
N GLN A 256 29.08 -8.00 35.87
CA GLN A 256 30.15 -7.37 35.12
C GLN A 256 30.03 -7.67 33.62
N THR A 257 29.74 -8.91 33.23
CA THR A 257 29.47 -9.27 31.83
C THR A 257 28.20 -8.59 31.28
N LEU A 258 27.16 -8.37 32.10
CA LEU A 258 26.02 -7.51 31.73
C LEU A 258 26.41 -6.03 31.57
N ALA A 259 27.29 -5.50 32.43
CA ALA A 259 27.78 -4.12 32.31
C ALA A 259 28.66 -3.93 31.08
N GLU A 260 29.52 -4.90 30.77
CA GLU A 260 30.41 -4.90 29.61
C GLU A 260 29.63 -5.07 28.29
N THR A 261 28.64 -5.97 28.23
CA THR A 261 27.76 -6.10 27.05
C THR A 261 26.89 -4.86 26.82
N ARG A 262 26.35 -4.23 27.88
CA ARG A 262 25.65 -2.94 27.75
C ARG A 262 26.60 -1.82 27.27
N LYS A 263 27.87 -1.86 27.67
CA LYS A 263 28.88 -0.89 27.22
C LYS A 263 29.28 -1.11 25.76
N THR A 264 29.37 -2.35 25.27
CA THR A 264 29.66 -2.62 23.85
C THR A 264 28.51 -2.25 22.94
N THR A 265 27.25 -2.52 23.30
CA THR A 265 26.08 -2.11 22.48
C THR A 265 25.90 -0.59 22.43
N LEU A 266 26.18 0.12 23.53
CA LEU A 266 26.25 1.60 23.52
C LEU A 266 27.41 2.15 22.69
N HIS A 267 28.51 1.40 22.52
CA HIS A 267 29.60 1.82 21.62
C HIS A 267 29.25 1.56 20.16
N GLN A 268 28.72 0.38 19.85
CA GLN A 268 28.26 -0.01 18.50
C GLN A 268 27.23 0.99 17.95
N THR A 269 26.17 1.28 18.71
CA THR A 269 25.16 2.26 18.31
C THR A 269 25.72 3.68 18.19
N ALA A 270 26.68 4.07 19.04
CA ALA A 270 27.36 5.36 18.91
C ALA A 270 28.29 5.44 17.68
N ASP A 271 28.89 4.32 17.24
CA ASP A 271 29.72 4.24 16.03
C ASP A 271 28.88 4.17 14.76
N GLU A 272 27.74 3.47 14.77
CA GLU A 272 26.72 3.51 13.71
C GLU A 272 26.21 4.95 13.50
N ILE A 273 25.93 5.69 14.58
CA ILE A 273 25.55 7.11 14.51
C ILE A 273 26.67 7.99 13.95
N LYS A 274 27.95 7.68 14.19
CA LYS A 274 29.08 8.40 13.57
C LYS A 274 29.19 8.11 12.08
N GLU A 275 29.05 6.85 11.68
CA GLU A 275 29.17 6.45 10.28
C GLU A 275 27.99 6.97 9.43
N LEU A 276 26.76 6.95 9.96
CA LEU A 276 25.61 7.61 9.34
C LEU A 276 25.85 9.12 9.16
N LYS A 277 26.40 9.80 10.18
CA LYS A 277 26.79 11.22 10.06
C LYS A 277 27.88 11.43 9.01
N ARG A 278 28.88 10.55 8.93
CA ARG A 278 29.94 10.61 7.90
C ARG A 278 29.38 10.45 6.49
N GLN A 279 28.44 9.55 6.30
CA GLN A 279 27.75 9.34 5.02
C GLN A 279 26.87 10.53 4.63
N ILE A 280 26.16 11.13 5.59
CA ILE A 280 25.40 12.39 5.37
C ILE A 280 26.34 13.51 4.91
N THR A 281 27.47 13.74 5.60
CA THR A 281 28.44 14.76 5.19
C THR A 281 29.04 14.47 3.80
N GLN A 282 29.35 13.22 3.49
CA GLN A 282 29.91 12.83 2.19
C GLN A 282 28.90 13.02 1.04
N LEU A 283 27.61 12.75 1.29
CA LEU A 283 26.53 13.07 0.35
C LEU A 283 26.38 14.58 0.18
N GLN A 284 26.40 15.36 1.26
CA GLN A 284 26.33 16.83 1.20
C GLN A 284 27.49 17.45 0.40
N MET A 285 28.71 16.91 0.50
CA MET A 285 29.83 17.34 -0.36
C MET A 285 29.52 17.08 -1.83
N SER A 286 29.07 15.88 -2.20
CA SER A 286 28.73 15.58 -3.59
C SER A 286 27.56 16.43 -4.12
N VAL A 287 26.56 16.74 -3.28
CA VAL A 287 25.45 17.62 -3.65
C VAL A 287 25.92 19.05 -3.95
N ASN A 288 26.95 19.54 -3.24
CA ASN A 288 27.55 20.82 -3.54
C ASN A 288 28.36 20.78 -4.85
N GLU A 289 29.18 19.74 -5.06
CA GLU A 289 29.94 19.53 -6.31
C GLU A 289 29.01 19.51 -7.54
N TRP A 290 27.92 18.73 -7.50
CA TRP A 290 26.89 18.72 -8.55
C TRP A 290 26.13 20.04 -8.69
N SER A 291 26.06 20.87 -7.65
CA SER A 291 25.45 22.21 -7.71
C SER A 291 26.39 23.22 -8.38
N GLU A 292 27.69 23.16 -8.10
CA GLU A 292 28.71 24.01 -8.72
C GLU A 292 28.87 23.67 -10.22
N GLU A 293 28.89 22.38 -10.60
CA GLU A 293 28.85 21.99 -12.02
C GLU A 293 27.58 22.50 -12.71
N LYS A 294 26.41 22.35 -12.08
CA LYS A 294 25.13 22.85 -12.63
C LYS A 294 25.15 24.37 -12.84
N GLU A 295 25.78 25.13 -11.94
CA GLU A 295 25.89 26.58 -12.07
C GLU A 295 26.83 26.97 -13.23
N GLN A 296 27.93 26.24 -13.44
CA GLN A 296 28.80 26.38 -14.61
C GLN A 296 28.06 26.09 -15.92
N TRP A 297 27.30 24.98 -16.00
CA TRP A 297 26.49 24.65 -17.17
C TRP A 297 25.38 25.68 -17.47
N LEU A 298 24.85 26.34 -16.43
CA LEU A 298 23.88 27.43 -16.63
C LEU A 298 24.54 28.70 -17.16
N ALA A 299 25.75 29.03 -16.69
CA ALA A 299 26.52 30.17 -17.20
C ALA A 299 26.96 29.96 -18.67
N GLU A 300 27.45 28.77 -19.03
CA GLU A 300 27.80 28.43 -20.42
C GLU A 300 26.55 28.48 -21.33
N LYS A 301 25.41 27.99 -20.84
CA LYS A 301 24.13 28.10 -21.57
C LYS A 301 23.72 29.56 -21.78
N GLU A 302 23.84 30.41 -20.77
CA GLU A 302 23.52 31.84 -20.90
C GLU A 302 24.47 32.54 -21.88
N GLU A 303 25.76 32.20 -21.88
CA GLU A 303 26.71 32.71 -22.88
C GLU A 303 26.33 32.26 -24.31
N LEU A 304 25.96 30.99 -24.50
CA LEU A 304 25.51 30.47 -25.81
C LEU A 304 24.18 31.08 -26.28
N GLU A 305 23.22 31.34 -25.37
CA GLU A 305 21.97 32.05 -25.72
C GLU A 305 22.22 33.51 -26.10
N ASN A 306 23.18 34.18 -25.44
CA ASN A 306 23.62 35.52 -25.82
C ASN A 306 24.35 35.54 -27.18
N GLN A 307 25.19 34.54 -27.46
CA GLN A 307 25.85 34.39 -28.77
C GLN A 307 24.80 34.16 -29.88
N LEU A 308 23.82 33.28 -29.67
CA LEU A 308 22.75 33.01 -30.63
C LEU A 308 21.88 34.26 -30.88
N ALA A 309 21.56 35.03 -29.83
CA ALA A 309 20.83 36.30 -29.97
C ALA A 309 21.62 37.35 -30.76
N ASN A 310 22.94 37.42 -30.57
CA ASN A 310 23.82 38.28 -31.37
C ASN A 310 23.88 37.84 -32.83
N ASP A 311 24.01 36.54 -33.11
CA ASP A 311 24.05 36.01 -34.47
C ASP A 311 22.72 36.19 -35.22
N GLN A 312 21.59 36.03 -34.53
CA GLN A 312 20.28 36.40 -35.09
C GLN A 312 20.22 37.91 -35.38
N ALA A 313 20.66 38.76 -34.45
CA ALA A 313 20.73 40.21 -34.66
C ALA A 313 21.77 40.67 -35.70
N ILE A 314 22.67 39.78 -36.16
CA ILE A 314 23.53 39.97 -37.33
C ILE A 314 22.78 39.52 -38.60
N LYS A 315 22.05 38.39 -38.55
CA LYS A 315 21.23 37.88 -39.65
C LYS A 315 20.10 38.85 -40.03
N ASP A 316 19.37 39.39 -39.06
CA ASP A 316 18.31 40.38 -39.28
C ASP A 316 18.84 41.65 -39.96
N LYS A 317 20.07 42.07 -39.60
CA LYS A 317 20.75 43.20 -40.24
C LYS A 317 21.23 42.88 -41.65
N ALA A 318 21.62 41.63 -41.93
CA ALA A 318 22.01 41.19 -43.26
C ALA A 318 20.78 41.12 -44.19
N GLU A 319 19.65 40.60 -43.72
CA GLU A 319 18.38 40.57 -44.45
C GLU A 319 17.87 42.01 -44.72
N GLY A 320 17.97 42.92 -43.75
CA GLY A 320 17.70 44.34 -43.96
C GLY A 320 18.65 45.03 -44.95
N PHE A 321 19.91 44.56 -45.05
CA PHE A 321 20.87 45.06 -46.05
C PHE A 321 20.54 44.57 -47.47
N ASP A 322 20.03 43.35 -47.60
CA ASP A 322 19.61 42.76 -48.87
C ASP A 322 18.35 43.48 -49.40
N VAL A 323 17.36 43.74 -48.53
CA VAL A 323 16.20 44.59 -48.87
C VAL A 323 16.62 45.97 -49.37
N MET A 324 17.45 46.71 -48.61
CA MET A 324 18.02 48.00 -49.04
C MET A 324 18.78 47.91 -50.37
N THR A 325 19.43 46.78 -50.65
CA THR A 325 20.11 46.56 -51.94
C THR A 325 19.10 46.39 -53.07
N THR A 326 18.02 45.63 -52.87
CA THR A 326 16.94 45.51 -53.87
C THR A 326 16.18 46.82 -54.09
N GLU A 327 15.96 47.65 -53.06
CA GLU A 327 15.36 48.98 -53.19
C GLU A 327 16.27 49.93 -53.98
N TYR A 328 17.58 49.90 -53.70
CA TYR A 328 18.57 50.66 -54.47
C TYR A 328 18.62 50.22 -55.95
N GLU A 329 18.52 48.92 -56.23
CA GLU A 329 18.47 48.41 -57.61
C GLU A 329 17.15 48.74 -58.32
N GLN A 330 16.01 48.72 -57.61
CA GLN A 330 14.73 49.18 -58.15
C GLN A 330 14.79 50.67 -58.51
N HIS A 331 15.22 51.55 -57.60
CA HIS A 331 15.38 52.98 -57.91
C HIS A 331 16.41 53.26 -59.01
N LYS A 332 17.44 52.42 -59.16
CA LYS A 332 18.40 52.49 -60.28
C LYS A 332 17.75 52.09 -61.62
N ILE A 333 16.84 51.12 -61.62
CA ILE A 333 16.03 50.76 -62.80
C ILE A 333 15.05 51.89 -63.13
N GLU A 334 14.34 52.43 -62.14
CA GLU A 334 13.46 53.60 -62.33
C GLU A 334 14.21 54.82 -62.87
N PHE A 335 15.40 55.12 -62.33
CA PHE A 335 16.24 56.22 -62.80
C PHE A 335 16.67 56.03 -64.25
N THR A 336 17.11 54.83 -64.65
CA THR A 336 17.46 54.57 -66.06
C THR A 336 16.25 54.61 -66.99
N ARG A 337 15.08 54.15 -66.55
CA ARG A 337 13.80 54.34 -67.27
C ARG A 337 13.48 55.81 -67.45
N LEU A 338 13.49 56.61 -66.38
CA LEU A 338 13.19 58.04 -66.41
C LEU A 338 14.20 58.82 -67.29
N GLN A 339 15.46 58.38 -67.29
CA GLN A 339 16.49 58.89 -68.21
C GLN A 339 16.15 58.56 -69.67
N THR A 340 15.67 57.35 -69.99
CA THR A 340 15.23 57.03 -71.37
C THR A 340 13.96 57.78 -71.79
N GLU A 341 13.01 58.00 -70.87
CA GLU A 341 11.83 58.83 -71.11
C GLU A 341 12.25 60.29 -71.42
N HIS A 342 13.17 60.86 -70.63
CA HIS A 342 13.72 62.19 -70.89
C HIS A 342 14.51 62.25 -72.22
N GLN A 343 15.28 61.22 -72.56
CA GLN A 343 15.99 61.10 -73.84
C GLN A 343 15.02 61.05 -75.03
N SER A 344 13.87 60.36 -74.87
CA SER A 344 12.79 60.33 -75.85
C SER A 344 12.11 61.70 -76.01
N LEU A 345 11.82 62.37 -74.89
CA LEU A 345 11.22 63.71 -74.87
C LEU A 345 12.14 64.77 -75.51
N LEU A 346 13.47 64.63 -75.34
CA LEU A 346 14.47 65.44 -76.06
C LEU A 346 14.49 65.14 -77.58
N ALA A 347 14.27 63.89 -78.00
CA ALA A 347 14.15 63.54 -79.41
C ALA A 347 12.87 64.11 -80.02
N GLU A 348 11.74 64.07 -79.31
CA GLU A 348 10.49 64.73 -79.75
C GLU A 348 10.62 66.25 -79.76
N PHE A 349 11.23 66.87 -78.76
CA PHE A 349 11.52 68.30 -78.75
C PHE A 349 12.40 68.71 -79.94
N THR A 350 13.42 67.91 -80.27
CA THR A 350 14.26 68.12 -81.45
C THR A 350 13.46 67.98 -82.76
N ARG A 351 12.55 67.00 -82.84
CA ARG A 351 11.65 66.82 -83.99
C ARG A 351 10.70 68.01 -84.15
N CYS A 352 10.10 68.51 -83.06
CA CYS A 352 9.24 69.69 -83.06
C CYS A 352 10.01 70.97 -83.42
N LYS A 353 11.25 71.13 -82.93
CA LYS A 353 12.13 72.23 -83.35
C LYS A 353 12.38 72.20 -84.86
N ASN A 354 12.71 71.03 -85.43
CA ASN A 354 12.97 70.90 -86.86
C ASN A 354 11.71 71.17 -87.71
N LEU A 355 10.51 70.84 -87.21
CA LEU A 355 9.23 71.21 -87.83
C LEU A 355 8.98 72.74 -87.80
N LEU A 356 9.29 73.40 -86.68
CA LEU A 356 9.19 74.86 -86.57
C LEU A 356 10.19 75.58 -87.48
N GLU A 357 11.42 75.05 -87.57
CA GLU A 357 12.49 75.61 -88.41
C GLU A 357 12.18 75.46 -89.90
N SER A 358 11.56 74.35 -90.33
CA SER A 358 11.04 74.19 -91.71
C SER A 358 9.84 75.10 -92.00
N SER A 359 8.90 75.29 -91.07
CA SER A 359 7.81 76.28 -91.22
C SER A 359 8.31 77.72 -91.31
N SER A 360 9.52 78.03 -90.83
CA SER A 360 10.10 79.38 -90.89
C SER A 360 10.68 79.77 -92.26
N LEU A 361 10.85 78.81 -93.17
CA LEU A 361 11.44 79.05 -94.50
C LEU A 361 10.43 79.64 -95.51
N GLU A 362 9.16 79.24 -95.43
CA GLU A 362 8.10 79.69 -96.36
C GLU A 362 7.68 81.18 -96.18
N THR A 363 8.25 81.88 -95.21
CA THR A 363 7.91 83.29 -94.90
C THR A 363 8.97 84.31 -95.33
N LYS A 364 9.95 83.92 -96.16
CA LYS A 364 11.01 84.83 -96.66
C LYS A 364 10.97 85.17 -98.15
N GLU A 365 10.23 84.42 -98.97
CA GLU A 365 10.27 84.56 -100.43
C GLU A 365 9.42 85.72 -101.01
N TYR A 366 8.71 86.48 -100.17
CA TYR A 366 7.84 87.60 -100.59
C TYR A 366 8.38 89.01 -100.33
N THR A 367 9.61 89.15 -99.82
CA THR A 367 10.21 90.47 -99.49
C THR A 367 11.35 90.93 -100.40
N GLU A 368 11.74 90.17 -101.41
CA GLU A 368 12.85 90.53 -102.33
C GLU A 368 12.42 91.13 -103.68
N THR A 369 11.13 91.07 -104.05
CA THR A 369 10.63 91.47 -105.38
C THR A 369 10.21 92.95 -105.50
N LEU A 370 10.53 93.79 -104.51
CA LEU A 370 10.14 95.22 -104.46
C LEU A 370 11.32 96.20 -104.35
N SER A 371 12.54 95.76 -104.72
CA SER A 371 13.78 96.55 -104.62
C SER A 371 14.45 96.90 -105.97
N GLN A 372 13.89 96.44 -107.10
CA GLN A 372 14.46 96.67 -108.44
C GLN A 372 13.43 97.16 -109.48
N MET A 373 12.87 98.34 -109.23
CA MET A 373 12.37 99.24 -110.28
C MET A 373 12.78 100.66 -109.92
N GLN A 374 14.03 100.99 -110.25
CA GLN A 374 14.55 102.35 -110.05
C GLN A 374 13.90 103.33 -111.03
N ALA A 375 13.56 104.49 -110.47
CA ALA A 375 13.61 105.83 -111.05
C ALA A 375 14.07 105.98 -112.51
N GLU A 376 13.27 106.72 -113.28
CA GLU A 376 13.78 107.51 -114.40
C GLU A 376 13.11 108.90 -114.46
N GLN A 377 13.82 109.88 -115.02
CA GLN A 377 13.32 111.18 -115.48
C GLN A 377 12.80 112.20 -114.43
N GLN A 378 13.75 112.69 -113.63
CA GLN A 378 14.03 114.14 -113.63
C GLN A 378 15.31 114.37 -114.47
N PRO A 379 15.56 115.56 -115.05
CA PRO A 379 14.70 116.74 -115.25
C PRO A 379 14.68 117.26 -116.72
N LEU A 380 13.92 118.33 -117.03
CA LEU A 380 14.39 119.50 -117.82
C LEU A 380 13.33 120.61 -117.98
N LEU A 381 13.82 121.86 -118.11
CA LEU A 381 13.18 123.02 -118.77
C LEU A 381 11.93 123.70 -118.15
N ASP A 382 12.10 124.24 -116.94
CA ASP A 382 11.61 125.60 -116.64
C ASP A 382 12.70 126.62 -117.02
N LYS A 383 12.40 127.63 -117.88
CA LYS A 383 13.06 128.97 -118.03
C LYS A 383 12.87 129.69 -119.41
N VAL A 384 11.64 129.76 -119.93
CA VAL A 384 11.20 130.81 -120.89
C VAL A 384 9.72 131.08 -120.58
N ALA A 385 9.31 131.94 -119.65
CA ALA A 385 9.90 133.18 -119.11
C ALA A 385 9.90 134.34 -120.12
N ASP A 386 9.13 135.37 -119.74
CA ASP A 386 9.03 136.75 -120.24
C ASP A 386 8.46 137.04 -121.64
N LEU A 387 7.76 138.19 -121.69
CA LEU A 387 7.16 138.84 -122.86
C LEU A 387 5.96 138.08 -123.48
N GLU A 388 4.70 138.29 -123.05
CA GLU A 388 4.13 139.46 -122.35
C GLU A 388 4.44 140.80 -123.06
N THR A 389 3.96 141.94 -122.54
CA THR A 389 4.59 143.27 -122.75
C THR A 389 4.87 143.66 -124.22
N LYS A 390 3.85 143.56 -125.10
CA LYS A 390 3.54 144.63 -126.07
C LYS A 390 2.10 144.58 -126.57
N LEU A 391 1.49 145.77 -126.58
CA LEU A 391 0.29 146.19 -127.31
C LEU A 391 -0.88 145.17 -127.28
N MET A 392 -1.74 145.16 -126.25
CA MET A 392 -2.09 146.26 -125.35
C MET A 392 -2.39 147.57 -126.10
N GLU A 393 -3.37 147.59 -127.02
CA GLU A 393 -4.16 148.81 -127.25
C GLU A 393 -5.43 148.61 -128.11
N SER A 394 -6.50 149.28 -127.68
CA SER A 394 -7.57 149.90 -128.48
C SER A 394 -8.56 149.11 -129.37
N GLU A 395 -8.35 147.85 -129.80
CA GLU A 395 -9.51 147.02 -130.22
C GLU A 395 -10.26 146.45 -129.00
N SER A 396 -9.53 146.33 -127.89
CA SER A 396 -9.95 146.00 -126.53
C SER A 396 -11.36 146.49 -126.16
N ALA A 397 -11.68 147.76 -126.40
CA ALA A 397 -12.94 148.38 -125.97
C ALA A 397 -14.20 147.89 -126.70
N ARG A 398 -14.07 147.23 -127.86
CA ARG A 398 -15.22 146.81 -128.69
C ARG A 398 -15.47 145.31 -128.66
N GLN A 399 -14.42 144.48 -128.62
CA GLN A 399 -14.57 143.03 -128.43
C GLN A 399 -14.94 142.65 -126.97
N GLN A 400 -14.65 143.50 -125.99
CA GLN A 400 -14.95 143.20 -124.58
C GLN A 400 -16.43 142.95 -124.27
N SER A 401 -17.36 143.56 -125.01
CA SER A 401 -18.81 143.36 -124.81
C SER A 401 -19.27 141.97 -125.25
N ASP A 402 -18.99 141.58 -126.49
CA ASP A 402 -19.38 140.27 -127.01
C ASP A 402 -18.62 139.15 -126.28
N GLY A 403 -17.32 139.35 -126.05
CA GLY A 403 -16.48 138.47 -125.25
C GLY A 403 -16.79 138.47 -123.74
N GLN A 404 -17.73 139.26 -123.23
CA GLN A 404 -18.28 139.07 -121.88
C GLN A 404 -19.46 138.08 -121.88
N VAL A 405 -20.32 138.12 -122.91
CA VAL A 405 -21.42 137.16 -123.08
C VAL A 405 -20.87 135.75 -123.30
N GLU A 406 -19.87 135.62 -124.18
CA GLU A 406 -19.25 134.31 -124.47
C GLU A 406 -18.52 133.73 -123.24
N ARG A 407 -17.82 134.55 -122.45
CA ARG A 407 -17.24 134.12 -121.16
C ARG A 407 -18.29 133.67 -120.17
N LEU A 408 -19.39 134.41 -120.01
CA LEU A 408 -20.48 133.99 -119.12
C LEU A 408 -21.14 132.68 -119.57
N GLN A 409 -21.25 132.42 -120.88
CA GLN A 409 -21.70 131.12 -121.40
C GLN A 409 -20.68 130.00 -121.14
N GLN A 410 -19.38 130.25 -121.34
CA GLN A 410 -18.32 129.29 -121.03
C GLN A 410 -18.22 128.99 -119.53
N GLU A 411 -18.41 129.99 -118.66
CA GLU A 411 -18.50 129.82 -117.20
C GLU A 411 -19.74 129.00 -116.81
N HIS A 412 -20.90 129.29 -117.40
CA HIS A 412 -22.12 128.53 -117.13
C HIS A 412 -22.02 127.07 -117.61
N GLN A 413 -21.40 126.83 -118.76
CA GLN A 413 -21.12 125.49 -119.26
C GLN A 413 -20.10 124.78 -118.35
N ALA A 414 -18.98 125.42 -118.01
CA ALA A 414 -17.98 124.85 -117.10
C ALA A 414 -18.54 124.59 -115.68
N LEU A 415 -19.55 125.34 -115.22
CA LEU A 415 -20.28 125.05 -113.99
C LEU A 415 -21.24 123.86 -114.15
N LEU A 416 -21.93 123.73 -115.29
CA LEU A 416 -22.74 122.55 -115.61
C LEU A 416 -21.87 121.29 -115.73
N ASP A 417 -20.71 121.37 -116.38
CA ASP A 417 -19.75 120.27 -116.51
C ASP A 417 -19.14 119.89 -115.15
N LYS A 418 -18.83 120.86 -114.28
CA LYS A 418 -18.43 120.60 -112.89
C LYS A 418 -19.55 119.95 -112.09
N ILE A 419 -20.81 120.38 -112.24
CA ILE A 419 -21.97 119.77 -111.56
C ILE A 419 -22.22 118.35 -112.10
N ALA A 420 -22.06 118.13 -113.40
CA ALA A 420 -22.14 116.81 -114.02
C ALA A 420 -21.04 115.89 -113.49
N HIS A 421 -19.78 116.34 -113.44
CA HIS A 421 -18.66 115.57 -112.92
C HIS A 421 -18.75 115.32 -111.40
N ILE A 422 -19.25 116.28 -110.61
CA ILE A 422 -19.56 116.06 -109.19
C ILE A 422 -20.68 115.03 -109.04
N LYS A 423 -21.72 115.06 -109.87
CA LYS A 423 -22.80 114.06 -109.84
C LYS A 423 -22.31 112.68 -110.28
N GLU A 424 -21.46 112.62 -111.30
CA GLU A 424 -20.83 111.41 -111.84
C GLU A 424 -19.82 110.77 -110.88
N THR A 425 -19.14 111.56 -110.04
CA THR A 425 -18.22 111.05 -109.00
C THR A 425 -18.92 110.75 -107.67
N LEU A 426 -19.96 111.52 -107.30
CA LEU A 426 -20.71 111.32 -106.06
C LEU A 426 -21.70 110.14 -106.14
N ALA A 427 -22.33 109.90 -107.30
CA ALA A 427 -23.25 108.77 -107.48
C ALA A 427 -22.60 107.38 -107.24
N PRO A 428 -21.48 107.00 -107.88
CA PRO A 428 -20.82 105.73 -107.62
C PRO A 428 -20.21 105.69 -106.21
N ARG A 429 -19.79 106.82 -105.64
CA ARG A 429 -19.32 106.88 -104.25
C ARG A 429 -20.45 106.63 -103.24
N LEU A 430 -21.65 107.14 -103.50
CA LEU A 430 -22.84 106.88 -102.69
C LEU A 430 -23.31 105.42 -102.84
N GLU A 431 -23.24 104.86 -104.05
CA GLU A 431 -23.59 103.45 -104.27
C GLU A 431 -22.56 102.51 -103.62
N ALA A 432 -21.27 102.86 -103.65
CA ALA A 432 -20.23 102.16 -102.90
C ALA A 432 -20.44 102.26 -101.37
N ASP A 433 -20.86 103.43 -100.84
CA ASP A 433 -21.19 103.57 -99.41
C ASP A 433 -22.42 102.70 -99.03
N LYS A 434 -23.44 102.58 -99.88
CA LYS A 434 -24.53 101.62 -99.69
C LYS A 434 -24.05 100.18 -99.70
N GLN A 435 -23.24 99.79 -100.69
CA GLN A 435 -22.71 98.43 -100.81
C GLN A 435 -21.82 98.07 -99.62
N LEU A 436 -21.01 99.01 -99.12
CA LEU A 436 -20.24 98.87 -97.88
C LEU A 436 -21.14 98.74 -96.66
N ARG A 437 -22.24 99.51 -96.56
CA ARG A 437 -23.22 99.35 -95.47
C ARG A 437 -23.91 98.00 -95.50
N VAL A 438 -24.36 97.54 -96.67
CA VAL A 438 -24.96 96.20 -96.85
C VAL A 438 -23.96 95.13 -96.43
N LYS A 439 -22.72 95.19 -96.93
CA LYS A 439 -21.67 94.25 -96.56
C LYS A 439 -21.29 94.30 -95.08
N VAL A 440 -21.32 95.48 -94.45
CA VAL A 440 -21.16 95.59 -92.99
C VAL A 440 -22.33 94.95 -92.26
N THR A 441 -23.58 95.16 -92.69
CA THR A 441 -24.73 94.49 -92.06
C THR A 441 -24.72 92.97 -92.23
N GLU A 442 -24.32 92.47 -93.40
CA GLU A 442 -24.10 91.05 -93.69
C GLU A 442 -23.01 90.48 -92.75
N LEU A 443 -21.82 91.10 -92.73
CA LEU A 443 -20.72 90.69 -91.84
C LEU A 443 -21.09 90.79 -90.35
N THR A 444 -21.92 91.74 -89.91
CA THR A 444 -22.43 91.76 -88.53
C THR A 444 -23.45 90.65 -88.26
N SER A 445 -24.25 90.26 -89.25
CA SER A 445 -25.17 89.12 -89.13
C SER A 445 -24.42 87.79 -89.09
N GLU A 446 -23.39 87.62 -89.93
CA GLU A 446 -22.49 86.46 -89.90
C GLU A 446 -21.71 86.40 -88.58
N LEU A 447 -21.22 87.54 -88.09
CA LEU A 447 -20.54 87.64 -86.79
C LEU A 447 -21.49 87.29 -85.62
N GLU A 448 -22.77 87.67 -85.69
CA GLU A 448 -23.74 87.37 -84.63
C GLU A 448 -24.20 85.90 -84.70
N GLN A 449 -24.40 85.34 -85.89
CA GLN A 449 -24.69 83.91 -86.09
C GLN A 449 -23.52 83.03 -85.64
N THR A 450 -22.28 83.41 -85.95
CA THR A 450 -21.09 82.67 -85.50
C THR A 450 -20.87 82.78 -84.00
N LYS A 451 -21.18 83.92 -83.34
CA LYS A 451 -21.25 83.98 -81.86
C LYS A 451 -22.31 83.05 -81.30
N GLN A 452 -23.55 83.12 -81.81
CA GLN A 452 -24.66 82.30 -81.32
C GLN A 452 -24.33 80.81 -81.43
N SER A 453 -23.83 80.36 -82.59
CA SER A 453 -23.37 78.98 -82.77
C SER A 453 -22.18 78.62 -81.85
N LEU A 454 -21.26 79.56 -81.59
CA LEU A 454 -20.12 79.34 -80.69
C LEU A 454 -20.54 79.27 -79.21
N ASP A 455 -21.54 80.04 -78.79
CA ASP A 455 -22.10 80.01 -77.44
C ASP A 455 -23.05 78.81 -77.24
N GLU A 456 -23.76 78.35 -78.28
CA GLU A 456 -24.46 77.06 -78.31
C GLU A 456 -23.46 75.88 -78.19
N MET A 457 -22.34 75.92 -78.92
CA MET A 457 -21.25 74.95 -78.82
C MET A 457 -20.58 74.97 -77.43
N ARG A 458 -20.45 76.14 -76.79
CA ARG A 458 -20.00 76.24 -75.39
C ARG A 458 -21.02 75.67 -74.43
N SER A 459 -22.31 76.00 -74.58
CA SER A 459 -23.36 75.52 -73.70
C SER A 459 -23.53 73.99 -73.78
N THR A 460 -23.39 73.41 -74.97
CA THR A 460 -23.42 71.95 -75.16
C THR A 460 -22.13 71.27 -74.71
N MET A 461 -20.96 71.93 -74.79
CA MET A 461 -19.73 71.45 -74.17
C MET A 461 -19.84 71.43 -72.64
N VAL A 462 -20.28 72.53 -72.01
CA VAL A 462 -20.48 72.60 -70.55
C VAL A 462 -21.49 71.55 -70.09
N ALA A 463 -22.64 71.41 -70.74
CA ALA A 463 -23.62 70.37 -70.40
C ALA A 463 -23.04 68.95 -70.52
N ARG A 464 -22.19 68.70 -71.53
CA ARG A 464 -21.49 67.42 -71.70
C ARG A 464 -20.42 67.18 -70.63
N ASP A 465 -19.71 68.21 -70.22
CA ASP A 465 -18.70 68.14 -69.16
C ASP A 465 -19.38 67.92 -67.78
N ASP A 466 -20.53 68.56 -67.53
CA ASP A 466 -21.40 68.31 -66.37
C ASP A 466 -21.96 66.88 -66.36
N GLU A 467 -22.43 66.37 -67.51
CA GLU A 467 -22.87 64.97 -67.66
C GLU A 467 -21.72 63.98 -67.44
N ALA A 468 -20.51 64.29 -67.94
CA ALA A 468 -19.33 63.48 -67.73
C ALA A 468 -18.89 63.48 -66.26
N GLY A 469 -18.96 64.63 -65.58
CA GLY A 469 -18.73 64.78 -64.15
C GLY A 469 -19.71 63.97 -63.31
N GLN A 470 -21.01 64.04 -63.61
CA GLN A 470 -22.04 63.23 -62.95
C GLN A 470 -21.82 61.71 -63.21
N GLN A 471 -21.44 61.33 -64.43
CA GLN A 471 -21.09 59.93 -64.73
C GLN A 471 -19.84 59.46 -64.00
N LEU A 472 -18.86 60.34 -63.77
CA LEU A 472 -17.66 60.03 -62.98
C LEU A 472 -18.03 59.87 -61.50
N GLU A 473 -18.73 60.84 -60.90
CA GLU A 473 -19.17 60.76 -59.50
C GLU A 473 -20.06 59.53 -59.24
N ASN A 474 -20.93 59.16 -60.19
CA ASN A 474 -21.73 57.94 -60.10
C ASN A 474 -20.86 56.66 -60.15
N LYS A 475 -19.81 56.62 -60.99
CA LYS A 475 -18.85 55.50 -61.03
C LYS A 475 -18.03 55.45 -59.74
N ASP A 476 -17.53 56.58 -59.26
CA ASP A 476 -16.76 56.67 -58.02
C ASP A 476 -17.62 56.21 -56.83
N ARG A 477 -18.88 56.62 -56.75
CA ARG A 477 -19.82 56.15 -55.71
C ARG A 477 -20.05 54.64 -55.78
N HIS A 478 -20.10 54.05 -56.97
CA HIS A 478 -20.15 52.60 -57.14
C HIS A 478 -18.82 51.90 -56.80
N LEU A 479 -17.67 52.51 -57.11
CA LEU A 479 -16.35 51.99 -56.70
C LEU A 479 -16.22 51.97 -55.18
N HIS A 480 -16.60 53.03 -54.48
CA HIS A 480 -16.65 53.07 -53.01
C HIS A 480 -17.65 52.05 -52.45
N GLN A 481 -18.82 51.85 -53.07
CA GLN A 481 -19.77 50.80 -52.67
C GLN A 481 -19.19 49.38 -52.83
N LEU A 482 -18.44 49.13 -53.91
CA LEU A 482 -17.78 47.85 -54.16
C LEU A 482 -16.58 47.63 -53.21
N GLN A 483 -15.77 48.65 -52.97
CA GLN A 483 -14.69 48.64 -51.96
C GLN A 483 -15.26 48.32 -50.57
N ASN A 484 -16.29 49.03 -50.13
CA ASN A 484 -16.96 48.79 -48.85
C ASN A 484 -17.64 47.40 -48.77
N ARG A 485 -17.96 46.75 -49.89
CA ARG A 485 -18.44 45.35 -49.87
C ARG A 485 -17.29 44.35 -49.88
N LEU A 486 -16.18 44.64 -50.57
CA LEU A 486 -14.96 43.82 -50.53
C LEU A 486 -14.35 43.82 -49.13
N GLU A 487 -14.20 44.99 -48.50
CA GLU A 487 -13.71 45.12 -47.12
C GLU A 487 -14.58 44.29 -46.15
N LYS A 488 -15.91 44.36 -46.26
CA LYS A 488 -16.82 43.53 -45.47
C LYS A 488 -16.72 42.04 -45.78
N LEU A 489 -16.47 41.66 -47.03
CA LEU A 489 -16.22 40.26 -47.42
C LEU A 489 -14.85 39.76 -46.92
N GLN A 490 -13.87 40.65 -46.74
CA GLN A 490 -12.58 40.33 -46.13
C GLN A 490 -12.75 40.15 -44.62
N GLN A 491 -13.48 41.04 -43.95
CA GLN A 491 -13.86 40.90 -42.53
C GLN A 491 -14.67 39.62 -42.28
N GLU A 492 -15.74 39.37 -43.07
CA GLU A 492 -16.53 38.12 -43.03
C GLU A 492 -15.66 36.87 -43.26
N ARG A 493 -14.62 36.95 -44.11
CA ARG A 493 -13.67 35.86 -44.34
C ARG A 493 -12.72 35.66 -43.16
N GLU A 494 -12.18 36.74 -42.60
CA GLU A 494 -11.23 36.72 -41.48
C GLU A 494 -11.92 36.23 -40.19
N GLU A 495 -13.16 36.63 -39.93
CA GLU A 495 -14.00 36.09 -38.85
C GLU A 495 -14.21 34.57 -38.99
N LEU A 496 -14.50 34.08 -40.20
CA LEU A 496 -14.66 32.65 -40.47
C LEU A 496 -13.34 31.87 -40.40
N GLU A 497 -12.22 32.49 -40.78
CA GLU A 497 -10.87 31.90 -40.67
C GLU A 497 -10.43 31.78 -39.21
N MET A 498 -10.67 32.81 -38.39
CA MET A 498 -10.46 32.75 -36.93
C MET A 498 -11.36 31.68 -36.28
N ALA A 499 -12.66 31.66 -36.59
CA ALA A 499 -13.59 30.66 -36.06
C ALA A 499 -13.21 29.22 -36.46
N ALA A 500 -12.63 29.02 -37.64
CA ALA A 500 -12.09 27.72 -38.06
C ALA A 500 -10.83 27.33 -37.26
N MET A 501 -9.92 28.27 -36.98
CA MET A 501 -8.75 28.03 -36.13
C MET A 501 -9.12 27.76 -34.66
N GLU A 502 -10.13 28.45 -34.13
CA GLU A 502 -10.68 28.16 -32.79
C GLU A 502 -11.33 26.76 -32.73
N LEU A 503 -12.02 26.34 -33.79
CA LEU A 503 -12.60 25.00 -33.88
C LEU A 503 -11.51 23.92 -33.98
N ASP A 504 -10.48 24.12 -34.81
CA ASP A 504 -9.36 23.18 -34.98
C ASP A 504 -8.54 23.01 -33.70
N THR A 505 -8.15 24.12 -33.05
CA THR A 505 -7.44 24.08 -31.76
C THR A 505 -8.29 23.42 -30.66
N ARG A 506 -9.61 23.63 -30.66
CA ARG A 506 -10.54 22.92 -29.76
C ARG A 506 -10.65 21.43 -30.09
N CYS A 507 -10.67 21.04 -31.36
CA CYS A 507 -10.64 19.64 -31.79
C CYS A 507 -9.34 18.96 -31.36
N SER A 508 -8.18 19.57 -31.65
CA SER A 508 -6.86 19.10 -31.22
C SER A 508 -6.77 18.93 -29.70
N HIS A 509 -7.29 19.89 -28.92
CA HIS A 509 -7.36 19.76 -27.46
C HIS A 509 -8.28 18.63 -26.99
N LEU A 510 -9.43 18.41 -27.65
CA LEU A 510 -10.31 17.29 -27.37
C LEU A 510 -9.68 15.94 -27.76
N GLU A 511 -8.93 15.86 -28.85
CA GLU A 511 -8.18 14.66 -29.25
C GLU A 511 -7.06 14.36 -28.25
N GLN A 512 -6.30 15.38 -27.81
CA GLN A 512 -5.30 15.25 -26.76
C GLN A 512 -5.92 14.75 -25.43
N ASN A 513 -7.06 15.32 -25.02
CA ASN A 513 -7.77 14.90 -23.81
C ASN A 513 -8.36 13.49 -23.92
N ASN A 514 -8.80 13.06 -25.11
CA ASN A 514 -9.20 11.67 -25.33
C ASN A 514 -7.97 10.74 -25.28
N ALA A 515 -6.84 11.14 -25.87
CA ALA A 515 -5.61 10.35 -25.82
C ALA A 515 -5.11 10.15 -24.38
N THR A 516 -5.08 11.19 -23.55
CA THR A 516 -4.74 11.06 -22.13
C THR A 516 -5.74 10.15 -21.40
N LEU A 517 -7.05 10.39 -21.54
CA LEU A 517 -8.08 9.53 -20.93
C LEU A 517 -7.99 8.06 -21.37
N THR A 518 -7.62 7.76 -22.62
CA THR A 518 -7.39 6.38 -23.06
C THR A 518 -6.15 5.76 -22.43
N ASN A 519 -5.07 6.53 -22.26
CA ASN A 519 -3.85 6.08 -21.58
C ASN A 519 -4.12 5.85 -20.07
N ASP A 520 -4.82 6.77 -19.41
CA ASP A 520 -5.22 6.63 -18.01
C ASP A 520 -6.11 5.39 -17.80
N LEU A 521 -7.07 5.15 -18.71
CA LEU A 521 -7.88 3.93 -18.70
C LEU A 521 -7.05 2.65 -18.96
N GLU A 522 -5.98 2.71 -19.75
CA GLU A 522 -5.05 1.59 -19.91
C GLU A 522 -4.19 1.37 -18.67
N ILE A 523 -3.71 2.42 -18.03
CA ILE A 523 -2.92 2.37 -16.79
C ILE A 523 -3.77 1.77 -15.67
N CYS A 524 -4.99 2.26 -15.46
CA CYS A 524 -5.91 1.69 -14.47
C CYS A 524 -6.28 0.23 -14.79
N LYS A 525 -6.44 -0.16 -16.07
CA LYS A 525 -6.65 -1.57 -16.44
C LYS A 525 -5.45 -2.45 -16.11
N LYS A 526 -4.22 -1.96 -16.32
CA LYS A 526 -2.97 -2.68 -15.97
C LYS A 526 -2.87 -2.84 -14.45
N GLN A 527 -3.08 -1.76 -13.69
CA GLN A 527 -3.11 -1.79 -12.22
C GLN A 527 -4.17 -2.75 -11.66
N MET A 528 -5.41 -2.71 -12.18
CA MET A 528 -6.47 -3.65 -11.79
C MET A 528 -6.10 -5.11 -12.08
N ALA A 529 -5.42 -5.38 -13.20
CA ALA A 529 -4.96 -6.74 -13.54
C ALA A 529 -3.80 -7.20 -12.64
N GLU A 530 -2.87 -6.30 -12.31
CA GLU A 530 -1.76 -6.54 -11.38
C GLU A 530 -2.26 -6.79 -9.95
N GLU A 531 -3.19 -5.98 -9.45
CA GLU A 531 -3.84 -6.17 -8.14
C GLU A 531 -4.66 -7.47 -8.11
N GLN A 532 -5.40 -7.79 -9.18
CA GLN A 532 -6.13 -9.05 -9.29
C GLN A 532 -5.18 -10.26 -9.34
N GLN A 533 -4.01 -10.13 -9.97
CA GLN A 533 -2.98 -11.18 -9.99
C GLN A 533 -2.27 -11.34 -8.64
N SER A 534 -1.97 -10.25 -7.93
CA SER A 534 -1.47 -10.31 -6.54
C SER A 534 -2.50 -10.97 -5.63
N SER A 535 -3.76 -10.52 -5.69
CA SER A 535 -4.89 -11.11 -4.96
C SER A 535 -5.15 -12.58 -5.32
N ALA A 536 -4.77 -13.05 -6.51
CA ALA A 536 -4.85 -14.47 -6.88
C ALA A 536 -3.68 -15.27 -6.30
N SER A 537 -2.46 -14.73 -6.37
CA SER A 537 -1.25 -15.30 -5.75
C SER A 537 -1.39 -15.40 -4.23
N GLU A 538 -1.89 -14.35 -3.58
CA GLU A 538 -2.16 -14.31 -2.14
C GLU A 538 -3.23 -15.32 -1.73
N ARG A 539 -4.31 -15.46 -2.51
CA ARG A 539 -5.31 -16.53 -2.27
C ARG A 539 -4.70 -17.93 -2.41
N ALA A 540 -3.88 -18.18 -3.42
CA ALA A 540 -3.20 -19.47 -3.59
C ALA A 540 -2.20 -19.75 -2.46
N ASN A 541 -1.50 -18.72 -1.97
CA ASN A 541 -0.60 -18.83 -0.80
C ASN A 541 -1.39 -19.09 0.50
N MET A 542 -2.56 -18.46 0.67
CA MET A 542 -3.46 -18.71 1.80
C MET A 542 -4.10 -20.11 1.75
N GLU A 543 -4.46 -20.60 0.55
CA GLU A 543 -4.97 -21.96 0.34
C GLU A 543 -3.89 -23.01 0.61
N ASN A 544 -2.65 -22.77 0.16
CA ASN A 544 -1.49 -23.60 0.50
C ASN A 544 -1.22 -23.60 2.02
N LEU A 545 -1.18 -22.43 2.65
CA LEU A 545 -1.03 -22.32 4.11
C LEU A 545 -2.18 -23.02 4.86
N GLN A 546 -3.41 -22.94 4.36
CA GLN A 546 -4.55 -23.67 4.93
C GLN A 546 -4.37 -25.18 4.79
N SER A 547 -3.94 -25.69 3.63
CA SER A 547 -3.63 -27.12 3.44
C SER A 547 -2.55 -27.59 4.40
N VAL A 548 -1.45 -26.82 4.53
CA VAL A 548 -0.37 -27.13 5.48
C VAL A 548 -0.86 -27.10 6.94
N LEU A 549 -1.76 -26.17 7.30
CA LEU A 549 -2.36 -26.13 8.64
C LEU A 549 -3.34 -27.30 8.88
N GLU A 550 -4.09 -27.74 7.87
CA GLU A 550 -4.97 -28.92 7.95
C GLU A 550 -4.16 -30.22 8.03
N GLU A 551 -3.06 -30.33 7.28
CA GLU A 551 -2.07 -31.40 7.43
C GLU A 551 -1.46 -31.40 8.83
N PHE A 552 -1.02 -30.25 9.35
CA PHE A 552 -0.51 -30.16 10.73
C PHE A 552 -1.57 -30.53 11.78
N GLN A 553 -2.83 -30.13 11.59
CA GLN A 553 -3.93 -30.50 12.50
C GLN A 553 -4.21 -32.00 12.44
N THR A 554 -4.34 -32.60 11.25
CA THR A 554 -4.59 -34.04 11.10
C THR A 554 -3.43 -34.90 11.62
N ILE A 555 -2.19 -34.46 11.45
CA ILE A 555 -1.00 -35.06 12.07
C ILE A 555 -1.05 -34.94 13.59
N LYS A 556 -1.37 -33.76 14.14
CA LYS A 556 -1.45 -33.57 15.60
C LYS A 556 -2.59 -34.37 16.23
N ASP A 557 -3.75 -34.46 15.57
CA ASP A 557 -4.85 -35.32 15.99
C ASP A 557 -4.48 -36.81 15.90
N ALA A 558 -3.64 -37.22 14.93
CA ALA A 558 -3.12 -38.58 14.86
C ALA A 558 -2.10 -38.88 15.98
N GLU A 559 -1.18 -37.94 16.27
CA GLU A 559 -0.26 -38.03 17.40
C GLU A 559 -1.01 -38.10 18.75
N ILE A 560 -2.00 -37.22 18.95
CA ILE A 560 -2.83 -37.18 20.17
C ILE A 560 -3.61 -38.48 20.32
N ARG A 561 -4.25 -39.00 19.26
CA ARG A 561 -4.92 -40.30 19.30
C ARG A 561 -3.94 -41.43 19.62
N ALA A 562 -2.78 -41.48 18.96
CA ALA A 562 -1.77 -42.51 19.25
C ALA A 562 -1.25 -42.45 20.70
N ALA A 563 -1.07 -41.25 21.26
CA ALA A 563 -0.68 -41.03 22.65
C ALA A 563 -1.80 -41.43 23.63
N VAL A 564 -3.06 -41.07 23.36
CA VAL A 564 -4.24 -41.48 24.15
C VAL A 564 -4.36 -43.00 24.13
N GLU A 565 -4.36 -43.64 22.96
CA GLU A 565 -4.40 -45.10 22.86
C GLU A 565 -3.19 -45.76 23.54
N HIS A 566 -2.02 -45.12 23.59
CA HIS A 566 -0.86 -45.65 24.31
C HIS A 566 -1.08 -45.59 25.83
N ILE A 567 -1.60 -44.48 26.35
CA ILE A 567 -1.98 -44.31 27.76
C ILE A 567 -3.10 -45.28 28.13
N GLU A 568 -4.12 -45.46 27.27
CA GLU A 568 -5.19 -46.43 27.47
C GLU A 568 -4.66 -47.87 27.50
N ARG A 569 -3.73 -48.24 26.60
CA ARG A 569 -3.06 -49.56 26.65
C ARG A 569 -2.26 -49.73 27.95
N GLN A 570 -1.51 -48.73 28.40
CA GLN A 570 -0.79 -48.80 29.68
C GLN A 570 -1.77 -48.95 30.86
N LEU A 571 -2.85 -48.17 30.88
CA LEU A 571 -3.88 -48.18 31.91
C LEU A 571 -4.67 -49.51 31.93
N GLU A 572 -4.89 -50.12 30.77
CA GLU A 572 -5.52 -51.43 30.64
C GLU A 572 -4.59 -52.58 31.07
N VAL A 573 -3.27 -52.47 30.81
CA VAL A 573 -2.26 -53.39 31.36
C VAL A 573 -2.15 -53.23 32.88
N ALA A 574 -2.19 -52.00 33.39
CA ALA A 574 -2.17 -51.71 34.83
C ALA A 574 -3.43 -52.23 35.54
N LYS A 575 -4.62 -52.08 34.93
CA LYS A 575 -5.86 -52.71 35.42
C LYS A 575 -5.74 -54.23 35.47
N LYS A 576 -5.21 -54.86 34.41
CA LYS A 576 -5.03 -56.32 34.35
C LYS A 576 -4.07 -56.82 35.42
N SER A 577 -2.89 -56.23 35.55
CA SER A 577 -1.95 -56.60 36.62
C SER A 577 -2.54 -56.34 38.01
N TRP A 578 -3.27 -55.24 38.22
CA TRP A 578 -4.00 -54.99 39.46
C TRP A 578 -5.05 -56.08 39.76
N THR A 579 -5.85 -56.53 38.77
CA THR A 579 -6.77 -57.66 38.97
C THR A 579 -6.05 -58.98 39.23
N GLU A 580 -4.90 -59.24 38.61
CA GLU A 580 -4.07 -60.42 38.91
C GLU A 580 -3.48 -60.36 40.32
N TYR A 581 -3.07 -59.18 40.80
CA TYR A 581 -2.63 -58.98 42.18
C TYR A 581 -3.80 -59.12 43.17
N GLN A 582 -5.00 -58.63 42.83
CA GLN A 582 -6.20 -58.78 43.64
C GLN A 582 -6.64 -60.25 43.75
N GLU A 583 -6.63 -61.00 42.64
CA GLU A 583 -6.94 -62.44 42.66
C GLU A 583 -5.86 -63.23 43.41
N ARG A 584 -4.58 -62.92 43.20
CA ARG A 584 -3.46 -63.52 43.96
C ARG A 584 -3.57 -63.23 45.45
N ALA A 585 -3.96 -62.02 45.84
CA ALA A 585 -4.23 -61.66 47.23
C ALA A 585 -5.40 -62.48 47.79
N ARG A 586 -6.54 -62.54 47.09
CA ARG A 586 -7.72 -63.31 47.52
C ARG A 586 -7.44 -64.82 47.64
N LEU A 587 -6.60 -65.37 46.76
CA LEU A 587 -6.13 -66.76 46.85
C LEU A 587 -5.18 -66.99 48.04
N ALA A 588 -4.29 -66.02 48.33
CA ALA A 588 -3.45 -66.06 49.51
C ALA A 588 -4.28 -65.94 50.81
N GLU A 589 -5.25 -65.02 50.86
CA GLU A 589 -6.19 -64.86 51.97
C GLU A 589 -7.02 -66.13 52.21
N SER A 590 -7.59 -66.72 51.15
CA SER A 590 -8.36 -67.97 51.27
C SER A 590 -7.50 -69.17 51.68
N SER A 591 -6.24 -69.25 51.23
CA SER A 591 -5.33 -70.30 51.72
C SER A 591 -4.90 -70.06 53.17
N LEU A 592 -4.72 -68.80 53.59
CA LEU A 592 -4.45 -68.41 54.97
C LEU A 592 -5.65 -68.70 55.90
N GLU A 593 -6.89 -68.48 55.44
CA GLU A 593 -8.12 -68.90 56.14
C GLU A 593 -8.19 -70.42 56.30
N GLN A 594 -7.87 -71.18 55.25
CA GLN A 594 -7.78 -72.65 55.31
C GLN A 594 -6.71 -73.11 56.32
N TYR A 595 -5.51 -72.52 56.30
CA TYR A 595 -4.46 -72.81 57.28
C TYR A 595 -4.86 -72.41 58.71
N GLN A 596 -5.55 -71.28 58.91
CA GLN A 596 -6.10 -70.91 60.23
C GLN A 596 -7.12 -71.92 60.73
N HIS A 597 -8.02 -72.39 59.84
CA HIS A 597 -9.01 -73.42 60.18
C HIS A 597 -8.37 -74.77 60.52
N ASP A 598 -7.32 -75.18 59.80
CA ASP A 598 -6.58 -76.40 60.11
C ASP A 598 -5.74 -76.27 61.40
N VAL A 599 -5.12 -75.11 61.63
CA VAL A 599 -4.47 -74.78 62.92
C VAL A 599 -5.50 -74.80 64.07
N ALA A 600 -6.75 -74.41 63.83
CA ALA A 600 -7.84 -74.52 64.82
C ALA A 600 -8.36 -75.95 65.05
N LYS A 601 -8.00 -76.92 64.18
CA LYS A 601 -8.22 -78.36 64.43
C LYS A 601 -7.10 -78.97 65.27
N THR A 602 -5.86 -78.49 65.16
CA THR A 602 -4.72 -78.95 65.97
C THR A 602 -5.00 -79.03 67.48
N PRO A 603 -5.58 -78.02 68.18
CA PRO A 603 -5.93 -78.13 69.60
C PRO A 603 -7.12 -79.06 69.91
N GLN A 604 -7.81 -79.58 68.89
CA GLN A 604 -8.80 -80.65 69.02
C GLN A 604 -8.08 -82.01 68.96
N TYR A 605 -7.25 -82.22 67.95
CA TYR A 605 -6.41 -83.42 67.84
C TYR A 605 -5.43 -83.57 69.02
N GLU A 606 -4.87 -82.47 69.56
CA GLU A 606 -4.10 -82.50 70.79
C GLU A 606 -4.90 -83.01 71.99
N ARG A 607 -6.18 -82.64 72.11
CA ARG A 607 -7.06 -83.14 73.18
C ARG A 607 -7.34 -84.62 72.99
N GLU A 608 -7.72 -85.05 71.80
CA GLU A 608 -7.86 -86.49 71.49
C GLU A 608 -6.58 -87.28 71.77
N ILE A 609 -5.41 -86.74 71.44
CA ILE A 609 -4.11 -87.37 71.70
C ILE A 609 -3.82 -87.42 73.21
N LYS A 610 -4.15 -86.37 73.97
CA LYS A 610 -4.01 -86.35 75.44
C LYS A 610 -4.98 -87.34 76.10
N GLU A 611 -6.22 -87.43 75.63
CA GLU A 611 -7.23 -88.40 76.09
C GLU A 611 -6.85 -89.85 75.75
N LYS A 612 -6.39 -90.12 74.52
CA LYS A 612 -5.89 -91.44 74.09
C LYS A 612 -4.63 -91.83 74.86
N ASN A 613 -3.71 -90.90 75.14
CA ASN A 613 -2.56 -91.15 76.02
C ASN A 613 -2.98 -91.43 77.47
N LEU A 614 -3.98 -90.72 78.00
CA LEU A 614 -4.53 -91.00 79.34
C LEU A 614 -5.18 -92.39 79.40
N LEU A 615 -5.90 -92.79 78.35
CA LEU A 615 -6.47 -94.14 78.22
C LEU A 615 -5.37 -95.21 78.13
N ILE A 616 -4.32 -94.99 77.34
CA ILE A 616 -3.13 -95.86 77.30
C ILE A 616 -2.45 -95.93 78.68
N GLY A 617 -2.40 -94.82 79.43
CA GLY A 617 -1.91 -94.78 80.80
C GLY A 617 -2.73 -95.65 81.76
N LYS A 618 -4.07 -95.57 81.68
CA LYS A 618 -5.00 -96.42 82.45
C LYS A 618 -4.82 -97.90 82.10
N LEU A 619 -4.89 -98.25 80.82
CA LEU A 619 -4.72 -99.63 80.35
C LEU A 619 -3.35 -100.21 80.72
N ARG A 620 -2.29 -99.39 80.74
CA ARG A 620 -0.96 -99.80 81.25
C ARG A 620 -0.98 -100.05 82.75
N HIS A 621 -1.64 -99.22 83.56
CA HIS A 621 -1.80 -99.46 84.99
C HIS A 621 -2.63 -100.72 85.26
N GLU A 622 -3.74 -100.91 84.56
CA GLU A 622 -4.59 -102.11 84.65
C GLU A 622 -3.81 -103.38 84.28
N ALA A 623 -2.97 -103.33 83.24
CA ALA A 623 -2.10 -104.45 82.87
C ALA A 623 -1.00 -104.73 83.90
N ILE A 624 -0.45 -103.70 84.58
CA ILE A 624 0.51 -103.87 85.68
C ILE A 624 -0.17 -104.52 86.89
N ILE A 625 -1.35 -104.04 87.29
CA ILE A 625 -2.15 -104.58 88.40
C ILE A 625 -2.57 -106.03 88.10
N LEU A 626 -2.97 -106.34 86.87
CA LEU A 626 -3.32 -107.71 86.48
C LEU A 626 -2.10 -108.65 86.52
N ASN A 627 -0.91 -108.16 86.18
CA ASN A 627 0.33 -108.91 86.30
C ASN A 627 0.73 -109.12 87.77
N GLU A 628 0.53 -108.13 88.64
CA GLU A 628 0.70 -108.26 90.10
C GLU A 628 -0.27 -109.29 90.69
N HIS A 629 -1.55 -109.24 90.31
CA HIS A 629 -2.56 -110.26 90.69
C HIS A 629 -2.15 -111.67 90.22
N LEU A 630 -1.57 -111.80 89.02
CA LEU A 630 -1.08 -113.07 88.48
C LEU A 630 0.17 -113.59 89.21
N VAL A 631 1.10 -112.71 89.58
CA VAL A 631 2.27 -113.05 90.41
C VAL A 631 1.81 -113.51 91.81
N GLU A 632 0.87 -112.81 92.43
CA GLU A 632 0.34 -113.16 93.75
C GLU A 632 -0.49 -114.46 93.73
N ALA A 633 -1.17 -114.76 92.61
CA ALA A 633 -1.83 -116.04 92.39
C ALA A 633 -0.81 -117.20 92.25
N MET A 634 0.25 -117.02 91.46
CA MET A 634 1.35 -117.99 91.35
C MET A 634 2.08 -118.20 92.68
N ARG A 635 2.19 -117.16 93.51
CA ARG A 635 2.77 -117.23 94.85
C ARG A 635 1.96 -118.17 95.75
N ARG A 636 0.64 -117.96 95.88
CA ARG A 636 -0.24 -118.81 96.71
C ARG A 636 -0.19 -120.28 96.31
N LEU A 637 -0.28 -120.57 95.01
CA LEU A 637 -0.25 -121.92 94.46
C LEU A 637 1.05 -122.68 94.82
N LYS A 638 2.17 -121.94 94.99
CA LYS A 638 3.45 -122.51 95.44
C LYS A 638 3.46 -122.83 96.94
N GLU A 639 2.77 -122.05 97.77
CA GLU A 639 2.67 -122.26 99.22
C GLU A 639 1.85 -123.54 99.53
N GLU A 640 0.70 -123.74 98.86
CA GLU A 640 -0.18 -124.92 99.00
C GLU A 640 0.51 -126.25 98.62
N SER A 641 1.51 -126.22 97.74
CA SER A 641 2.14 -127.45 97.21
C SER A 641 2.91 -128.29 98.26
N ASN A 642 3.36 -127.67 99.36
CA ASN A 642 4.30 -128.29 100.29
C ASN A 642 3.69 -129.34 101.23
N GLU A 643 2.42 -129.20 101.61
CA GLU A 643 1.78 -130.07 102.63
C GLU A 643 1.71 -131.55 102.20
N SER A 644 1.63 -131.80 100.89
CA SER A 644 1.50 -133.12 100.26
C SER A 644 2.61 -134.14 100.59
N ASN A 645 3.75 -133.72 101.16
CA ASN A 645 4.91 -134.58 101.39
C ASN A 645 4.84 -135.40 102.69
N VAL A 646 3.99 -135.04 103.66
CA VAL A 646 4.01 -135.64 105.01
C VAL A 646 3.40 -137.05 105.03
N ASP A 647 2.29 -137.27 104.32
CA ASP A 647 1.50 -138.52 104.37
C ASP A 647 2.29 -139.76 103.95
N ARG A 648 3.22 -139.61 103.00
CA ARG A 648 4.01 -140.72 102.44
C ARG A 648 4.84 -141.44 103.51
N GLN A 649 5.31 -140.72 104.51
CA GLN A 649 6.10 -141.28 105.61
C GLN A 649 5.23 -142.01 106.64
N LEU A 650 4.04 -141.46 106.94
CA LEU A 650 3.07 -142.04 107.87
C LEU A 650 2.52 -143.39 107.37
N ILE A 651 2.11 -143.44 106.10
CA ILE A 651 1.58 -144.64 105.45
C ILE A 651 2.62 -145.76 105.41
N THR A 652 3.89 -145.43 105.15
CA THR A 652 4.99 -146.42 105.09
C THR A 652 5.15 -147.19 106.41
N ASN A 653 5.12 -146.49 107.56
CA ASN A 653 5.22 -147.14 108.87
C ASN A 653 4.03 -148.06 109.19
N LEU A 654 2.81 -147.65 108.83
CA LEU A 654 1.61 -148.47 109.03
C LEU A 654 1.68 -149.79 108.24
N VAL A 655 2.11 -149.73 106.97
CA VAL A 655 2.26 -150.92 106.11
C VAL A 655 3.32 -151.89 106.65
N VAL A 656 4.45 -151.39 107.16
CA VAL A 656 5.48 -152.22 107.81
C VAL A 656 4.91 -152.92 109.07
N GLY A 657 4.15 -152.20 109.89
CA GLY A 657 3.48 -152.76 111.07
C GLY A 657 2.51 -153.90 110.73
N PHE A 658 1.76 -153.79 109.62
CA PHE A 658 0.85 -154.84 109.15
C PHE A 658 1.56 -156.13 108.67
N LEU A 659 2.78 -156.02 108.15
CA LEU A 659 3.57 -157.16 107.67
C LEU A 659 4.27 -157.92 108.80
N MET A 660 4.65 -157.24 109.89
CA MET A 660 5.32 -157.86 111.04
C MET A 660 4.37 -158.63 111.97
N ALA A 661 3.05 -158.39 111.90
CA ALA A 661 2.07 -159.04 112.76
C ALA A 661 1.81 -160.51 112.39
N PRO A 662 1.80 -161.47 113.35
CA PRO A 662 1.56 -162.89 113.07
C PRO A 662 0.20 -163.19 112.41
N ARG A 663 0.18 -164.21 111.54
CA ARG A 663 -1.01 -164.63 110.78
C ARG A 663 -2.04 -165.32 111.68
N GLY A 664 -2.95 -164.51 112.24
CA GLY A 664 -4.04 -164.96 113.13
C GLY A 664 -4.33 -163.99 114.27
N ASP A 665 -3.43 -163.02 114.56
CA ASP A 665 -3.67 -162.01 115.59
C ASP A 665 -4.67 -160.95 115.12
N ARG A 666 -5.63 -160.63 115.99
CA ARG A 666 -6.66 -159.60 115.81
C ARG A 666 -6.08 -158.23 115.52
N LYS A 667 -4.94 -157.88 116.14
CA LYS A 667 -4.23 -156.59 115.92
C LYS A 667 -3.93 -156.32 114.45
N ARG A 668 -3.72 -157.36 113.65
CA ARG A 668 -3.42 -157.24 112.22
C ARG A 668 -4.61 -156.71 111.41
N PHE A 669 -5.84 -157.02 111.85
CA PHE A 669 -7.08 -156.51 111.26
C PHE A 669 -7.30 -155.04 111.62
N ASP A 670 -6.99 -154.65 112.86
CA ASP A 670 -7.11 -153.27 113.33
C ASP A 670 -6.14 -152.34 112.56
N ILE A 671 -4.86 -152.75 112.39
CA ILE A 671 -3.88 -151.99 111.60
C ILE A 671 -4.34 -151.86 110.13
N LEU A 672 -4.87 -152.93 109.53
CA LEU A 672 -5.39 -152.89 108.15
C LEU A 672 -6.58 -151.95 108.00
N THR A 673 -7.44 -151.87 109.02
CA THR A 673 -8.58 -150.94 109.06
C THR A 673 -8.10 -149.49 109.15
N ILE A 674 -7.04 -149.22 109.94
CA ILE A 674 -6.42 -147.88 110.01
C ILE A 674 -5.76 -147.51 108.66
N ILE A 675 -5.02 -148.43 108.03
CA ILE A 675 -4.46 -148.25 106.68
C ILE A 675 -5.58 -147.88 105.68
N ALA A 676 -6.67 -148.64 105.67
CA ALA A 676 -7.79 -148.43 104.75
C ALA A 676 -8.50 -147.08 104.96
N ASN A 677 -8.55 -146.58 106.20
CA ASN A 677 -9.13 -145.27 106.50
C ASN A 677 -8.18 -144.11 106.14
N VAL A 678 -6.87 -144.22 106.44
CA VAL A 678 -5.87 -143.19 106.11
C VAL A 678 -5.69 -143.04 104.59
N LEU A 679 -5.66 -144.15 103.86
CA LEU A 679 -5.61 -144.16 102.38
C LEU A 679 -6.98 -143.96 101.71
N GLN A 680 -8.05 -143.75 102.48
CA GLN A 680 -9.43 -143.58 102.00
C GLN A 680 -9.86 -144.66 100.99
N MET A 681 -9.44 -145.92 101.20
CA MET A 681 -9.64 -147.02 100.26
C MET A 681 -11.13 -147.25 99.99
N THR A 682 -11.52 -147.39 98.72
CA THR A 682 -12.93 -147.62 98.36
C THR A 682 -13.41 -148.98 98.87
N ASP A 683 -14.71 -149.14 99.10
CA ASP A 683 -15.23 -150.34 99.77
C ASP A 683 -15.02 -151.63 98.96
N GLU A 684 -14.91 -151.53 97.64
CA GLU A 684 -14.48 -152.61 96.73
C GLU A 684 -13.05 -153.08 97.01
N GLN A 685 -12.14 -152.15 97.36
CA GLN A 685 -10.77 -152.48 97.78
C GLN A 685 -10.75 -153.03 99.21
N LYS A 686 -11.60 -152.51 100.11
CA LYS A 686 -11.78 -153.07 101.47
C LYS A 686 -12.29 -154.52 101.42
N GLU A 687 -13.16 -154.83 100.46
CA GLU A 687 -13.62 -156.19 100.17
C GLU A 687 -12.49 -157.10 99.64
N GLN A 688 -11.67 -156.63 98.68
CA GLN A 688 -10.53 -157.42 98.19
C GLN A 688 -9.49 -157.76 99.27
N VAL A 689 -9.26 -156.88 100.25
CA VAL A 689 -8.39 -157.19 101.41
C VAL A 689 -9.09 -158.00 102.52
N GLY A 690 -10.34 -158.41 102.29
CA GLY A 690 -11.10 -159.32 103.16
C GLY A 690 -11.77 -158.67 104.37
N LEU A 691 -11.94 -157.33 104.37
CA LEU A 691 -12.51 -156.59 105.49
C LEU A 691 -14.06 -156.63 105.52
N ILE A 692 -14.69 -156.79 104.35
CA ILE A 692 -16.16 -156.82 104.13
C ILE A 692 -16.49 -157.99 103.16
N ARG A 693 -17.77 -158.42 103.06
CA ARG A 693 -18.17 -159.58 102.25
C ARG A 693 -19.51 -159.38 101.51
N MET A 694 -19.48 -159.63 100.19
CA MET A 694 -20.48 -159.32 99.14
C MET A 694 -21.98 -159.47 99.44
N LYS A 695 -22.75 -158.57 98.82
CA LYS A 695 -24.08 -158.86 98.25
C LYS A 695 -24.29 -158.08 96.93
N ASN A 696 -24.89 -158.74 95.93
CA ASN A 696 -24.80 -158.35 94.51
C ASN A 696 -25.81 -157.29 93.98
N ASN A 697 -25.51 -156.86 92.75
CA ASN A 697 -26.31 -156.13 91.73
C ASN A 697 -26.31 -154.59 91.82
N GLY A 698 -26.20 -153.84 90.70
CA GLY A 698 -25.90 -154.21 89.30
C GLY A 698 -26.85 -153.59 88.27
N ASN A 699 -26.30 -153.07 87.15
CA ASN A 699 -26.94 -152.31 86.05
C ASN A 699 -27.62 -150.97 86.46
N GLY A 700 -27.49 -149.86 85.73
CA GLY A 700 -26.59 -149.52 84.61
C GLY A 700 -27.12 -149.84 83.20
N GLN A 701 -27.28 -148.80 82.37
CA GLN A 701 -27.25 -148.73 80.88
C GLN A 701 -27.86 -147.39 80.42
N ARG A 702 -27.68 -146.83 79.21
CA ARG A 702 -26.59 -146.73 78.19
C ARG A 702 -27.21 -146.06 76.94
N SER A 703 -26.40 -145.35 76.13
CA SER A 703 -26.74 -144.97 74.73
C SER A 703 -27.93 -144.00 74.53
N ASN A 704 -28.12 -143.31 73.40
CA ASN A 704 -27.27 -142.91 72.25
C ASN A 704 -27.87 -141.57 71.75
N ASN A 705 -27.13 -140.54 71.31
CA ASN A 705 -26.26 -140.44 70.13
C ASN A 705 -26.93 -140.75 68.77
N SER A 706 -27.64 -139.78 68.19
CA SER A 706 -27.80 -139.53 66.73
C SER A 706 -28.64 -138.26 66.50
N SER A 707 -28.13 -137.19 65.86
CA SER A 707 -28.21 -136.88 64.41
C SER A 707 -29.23 -135.73 64.12
N PRO A 708 -29.33 -135.16 62.90
CA PRO A 708 -28.25 -134.39 62.25
C PRO A 708 -28.72 -133.13 61.44
N SER A 709 -27.76 -132.42 60.84
CA SER A 709 -27.78 -131.84 59.47
C SER A 709 -28.99 -131.05 58.91
N GLY A 710 -28.71 -129.81 58.45
CA GLY A 710 -29.38 -129.20 57.28
C GLY A 710 -30.19 -127.91 57.52
N THR A 711 -30.46 -127.03 56.52
CA THR A 711 -29.90 -126.89 55.15
C THR A 711 -30.19 -125.47 54.63
N GLY A 712 -29.21 -124.79 53.99
CA GLY A 712 -29.36 -123.51 53.27
C GLY A 712 -28.04 -122.73 53.24
N TRP A 713 -27.28 -122.52 52.15
CA TRP A 713 -27.57 -122.12 50.76
C TRP A 713 -28.17 -120.69 50.67
N GLN A 714 -27.62 -119.74 49.90
CA GLN A 714 -26.74 -119.82 48.72
C GLN A 714 -25.50 -118.89 48.73
N SER A 715 -24.43 -119.35 48.07
CA SER A 715 -23.39 -118.55 47.39
C SER A 715 -23.68 -118.62 45.86
N PRO A 716 -22.96 -117.97 44.90
CA PRO A 716 -21.50 -117.70 44.81
C PRO A 716 -21.18 -116.19 44.52
N ARG A 717 -19.93 -115.70 44.37
CA ARG A 717 -18.82 -116.22 43.55
C ARG A 717 -17.51 -115.42 43.75
N GLN A 718 -16.36 -116.14 43.79
CA GLN A 718 -14.95 -115.83 43.38
C GLN A 718 -14.43 -114.35 43.46
N GLN A 719 -13.18 -114.03 43.86
CA GLN A 719 -11.95 -114.80 44.17
C GLN A 719 -11.03 -113.95 45.11
N GLN A 720 -9.99 -114.50 45.76
CA GLN A 720 -8.54 -114.35 45.41
C GLN A 720 -8.15 -113.05 44.64
N GLU A 721 -7.06 -112.32 44.92
CA GLU A 721 -5.99 -112.49 45.94
C GLU A 721 -5.29 -111.13 46.25
N MET A 722 -4.11 -111.15 46.88
CA MET A 722 -3.38 -110.04 47.55
C MET A 722 -3.16 -108.67 46.85
N GLU A 723 -2.80 -107.68 47.69
CA GLU A 723 -1.99 -106.45 47.45
C GLU A 723 -0.96 -106.51 46.27
N PRO A 724 -0.47 -105.37 45.70
CA PRO A 724 -0.20 -104.11 46.43
C PRO A 724 -0.44 -102.75 45.72
N LYS A 725 -0.62 -101.71 46.56
CA LYS A 725 -0.05 -100.35 46.48
C LYS A 725 0.12 -99.71 45.08
N GLU A 726 -0.84 -98.87 44.68
CA GLU A 726 -0.58 -97.79 43.72
C GLU A 726 0.43 -96.79 44.31
N SER A 727 1.55 -96.59 43.60
CA SER A 727 2.68 -95.80 44.07
C SER A 727 2.51 -94.31 43.75
N PHE A 728 3.15 -93.45 44.55
CA PHE A 728 3.26 -92.00 44.33
C PHE A 728 3.70 -91.64 42.89
N THR A 729 4.46 -92.52 42.23
CA THR A 729 4.83 -92.41 40.82
C THR A 729 3.64 -92.31 39.88
N ASP A 730 2.51 -92.98 40.12
CA ASP A 730 1.40 -93.01 39.15
C ASP A 730 0.56 -91.72 39.21
N ALA A 731 0.36 -91.17 40.42
CA ALA A 731 -0.16 -89.81 40.59
C ALA A 731 0.76 -88.76 39.94
N TRP A 732 2.08 -88.96 39.99
CA TRP A 732 3.06 -88.08 39.33
C TRP A 732 3.10 -88.26 37.81
N ILE A 733 2.91 -89.48 37.29
CA ILE A 733 2.74 -89.77 35.86
C ILE A 733 1.45 -89.13 35.34
N SER A 734 0.35 -89.19 36.08
CA SER A 734 -0.91 -88.50 35.77
C SER A 734 -0.73 -86.98 35.68
N PHE A 735 0.02 -86.38 36.62
CA PHE A 735 0.40 -84.97 36.56
C PHE A 735 1.27 -84.65 35.33
N LEU A 736 2.30 -85.47 35.06
CA LEU A 736 3.20 -85.29 33.91
C LEU A 736 2.49 -85.45 32.57
N LEU A 737 1.55 -86.40 32.40
CA LEU A 737 0.72 -86.49 31.19
C LEU A 737 -0.14 -85.23 31.01
N LYS A 738 -0.72 -84.73 32.11
CA LYS A 738 -1.60 -83.55 32.08
C LYS A 738 -0.86 -82.26 31.75
N GLU A 739 0.42 -82.12 32.11
CA GLU A 739 1.22 -80.94 31.76
C GLU A 739 2.04 -81.10 30.46
N SER A 740 2.53 -82.31 30.12
CA SER A 740 3.21 -82.57 28.84
C SER A 740 2.30 -82.50 27.61
N SER A 741 0.98 -82.48 27.80
CA SER A 741 -0.03 -82.16 26.78
C SER A 741 0.03 -80.71 26.25
N LYS A 742 1.07 -79.93 26.58
CA LYS A 742 1.32 -78.56 26.11
C LYS A 742 1.80 -78.49 24.63
N ARG A 743 0.86 -78.16 23.73
CA ARG A 743 1.02 -77.30 22.53
C ARG A 743 1.88 -77.78 21.32
N LYS A 744 1.52 -77.20 20.15
CA LYS A 744 2.36 -76.89 18.95
C LYS A 744 2.77 -78.07 18.04
N PRO A 745 3.29 -77.84 16.79
CA PRO A 745 3.50 -76.57 16.04
C PRO A 745 3.08 -76.57 14.53
N SER A 746 3.40 -75.45 13.84
CA SER A 746 3.67 -75.30 12.36
C SER A 746 2.45 -75.26 11.41
N ALA A 747 2.47 -74.60 10.24
CA ALA A 747 3.43 -73.69 9.55
C ALA A 747 2.61 -72.61 8.77
N SER A 748 3.11 -71.64 7.97
CA SER A 748 4.44 -71.31 7.41
C SER A 748 4.56 -69.80 7.08
N SER A 749 5.78 -69.32 6.80
CA SER A 749 6.16 -67.94 6.36
C SER A 749 6.65 -67.96 4.88
N PRO A 750 7.40 -66.98 4.29
CA PRO A 750 7.66 -65.54 4.54
C PRO A 750 7.52 -64.68 3.22
N THR A 751 8.35 -63.63 3.03
CA THR A 751 8.60 -62.78 1.81
C THR A 751 7.57 -61.70 1.45
N SER A 752 7.92 -60.51 0.91
CA SER A 752 9.23 -59.81 0.79
C SER A 752 9.04 -58.30 0.50
N SER A 753 9.95 -57.45 1.00
CA SER A 753 10.15 -56.04 0.58
C SER A 753 11.18 -55.97 -0.57
N PRO A 754 11.53 -54.77 -1.10
CA PRO A 754 10.72 -53.61 -1.49
C PRO A 754 10.91 -53.30 -3.01
N HIS A 755 10.31 -52.22 -3.53
CA HIS A 755 10.91 -51.51 -4.68
C HIS A 755 10.54 -50.02 -4.69
N SER A 756 11.48 -49.20 -5.15
CA SER A 756 11.34 -47.77 -5.41
C SER A 756 11.23 -47.49 -6.91
N ASP A 757 11.06 -46.19 -7.23
CA ASP A 757 11.43 -45.52 -8.47
C ASP A 757 10.45 -45.46 -9.67
N GLN A 758 10.11 -44.20 -9.96
CA GLN A 758 10.09 -43.52 -11.26
C GLN A 758 8.96 -43.74 -12.29
N VAL A 759 8.27 -42.61 -12.56
CA VAL A 759 8.11 -41.98 -13.89
C VAL A 759 7.63 -42.87 -15.04
N ASP A 760 6.37 -42.69 -15.45
CA ASP A 760 6.08 -41.90 -16.66
C ASP A 760 4.59 -41.50 -16.76
N ILE A 761 4.32 -40.39 -17.47
CA ILE A 761 2.99 -39.75 -17.75
C ILE A 761 2.29 -39.12 -16.54
#